data_AF-A0A3B6R9K8-F1
#
_entry.id   AF-A0A3B6R9K8-F1
#
_cell.length_a   1.000
_cell.length_b   1.000
_cell.length_c   1.000
_cell.angle_alpha   90.00
_cell.angle_beta   90.00
_cell.angle_gamma   90.00
#
_symmetry.space_group_name_H-M   'P 1'
#
loop_
_entity.id
_entity.type
_entity.pdbx_description
1 polymer ?
#
loop_
_entity_poly.entity_id
_entity_poly.type
_entity_poly.pdbx_seq_one_letter_code
_entity_poly.pdbx_strand_id
1 'polypeptide(L)'
;MFSVQSPRPLRARGGDAAVEQDRELRHESKVGRVRTRAKLREAERSRKENEERERLDAEEADYRRVWAKGNELFYTRRYQEAAAHYTEAVNKNPNEPAVFRNRAQCHIFLGALPQGLEDAEKCIELDPTYLMGYLCKAKVQALMQNYESAMATYIEGLKRDPNSTIIIDGFKRCVTCIEKSKGGDVGLVDLEDILRDWHSDIYLSNELKKYMEEVAVFKKEASDERLRWIESEQTARTSEANQVQRHKDAEEHLSKIQQELQQVKARQDEVANELQKANKHNEHAQNQLLESKKFHSEELQKANEHSLDLQHQLTESKERYNQLQSKHDVLLKERDAALEEVEKLHRRSTAMPCQFSLAELERATENFSTSTKFRECGVASVYRGVLRNMTVAVKVLRHDGQGPFQFEQEVAIHSRVRHPNLVTLLGACTELLTLVYEFLPNGSLEDFLSCEDKRRTLTWQIRIRIIAEICSALIFLHENRPEPIVHGDLHPANILLDANLVTKLSDFGIFHLLIQSNSNSTNHPVEAPIYVDPECLATRKMTPHSDVYSFGMVVLRLLTGKPPLGIKKIVEDAMEQGDLNSVVDTSAGEWPDVHIQQLAHIALSCTEQNSRYRPVLSGQLWTAVETMRDVAMLSSQSSSSLVPEESIIPSHFTCSISHEIMKDPQLTADGITYEGNSIREWFGRGKITSPFTNLPLQHQELIPNIALRSAIQEWLQQHSMVL
;
A
#
# COMPACT_ATOMS: atom_id res chain seq x y z
N MET A 1 -24.46 -10.51 82.27
CA MET A 1 -23.57 -11.70 82.17
C MET A 1 -22.20 -11.18 81.73
N PHE A 2 -21.08 -11.35 82.45
CA PHE A 2 -20.81 -11.93 83.77
C PHE A 2 -19.78 -11.04 84.52
N SER A 3 -19.65 -11.23 85.84
CA SER A 3 -18.77 -10.47 86.76
C SER A 3 -17.48 -11.25 87.11
N VAL A 4 -16.75 -10.79 88.16
CA VAL A 4 -15.60 -11.39 88.91
C VAL A 4 -14.20 -10.96 88.41
N GLN A 5 -13.26 -10.42 89.21
CA GLN A 5 -13.26 -9.79 90.57
C GLN A 5 -11.98 -8.94 90.80
N SER A 6 -11.84 -8.27 91.96
CA SER A 6 -10.57 -7.70 92.48
C SER A 6 -9.96 -8.61 93.58
N PRO A 7 -8.69 -8.38 93.99
CA PRO A 7 -8.44 -8.11 95.42
C PRO A 7 -7.34 -7.06 95.73
N ARG A 8 -7.04 -6.88 97.04
CA ARG A 8 -6.43 -5.71 97.70
C ARG A 8 -4.93 -5.86 98.11
N PRO A 9 -4.26 -4.78 98.58
CA PRO A 9 -2.79 -4.69 98.73
C PRO A 9 -2.27 -4.80 100.19
N LEU A 10 -0.92 -4.80 100.38
CA LEU A 10 -0.26 -4.61 101.69
C LEU A 10 1.10 -3.85 101.63
N ARG A 11 1.42 -3.14 102.73
CA ARG A 11 2.57 -2.24 103.01
C ARG A 11 3.90 -3.03 103.27
N ALA A 12 5.11 -2.47 103.53
CA ALA A 12 5.51 -1.15 104.06
C ALA A 12 7.00 -0.76 103.83
N ARG A 13 7.27 0.55 103.94
CA ARG A 13 8.48 1.26 104.47
C ARG A 13 9.92 0.78 104.16
N GLY A 14 10.65 1.65 103.46
CA GLY A 14 12.10 1.88 103.59
C GLY A 14 12.41 3.31 103.08
N GLY A 15 12.92 4.18 103.94
CA GLY A 15 12.99 5.64 103.68
C GLY A 15 14.39 6.26 103.66
N ASP A 16 14.40 7.54 103.32
CA ASP A 16 15.33 8.59 103.76
C ASP A 16 16.73 8.70 103.13
N ALA A 17 17.32 7.67 102.51
CA ALA A 17 18.61 7.84 101.81
C ALA A 17 18.48 8.40 100.37
N ALA A 18 17.41 8.06 99.64
CA ALA A 18 17.23 8.46 98.23
C ALA A 18 16.53 9.82 98.03
N VAL A 19 16.03 10.43 99.10
CA VAL A 19 15.17 11.64 99.02
C VAL A 19 15.98 12.93 98.94
N GLU A 20 17.16 12.98 99.55
CA GLU A 20 17.97 14.20 99.59
C GLU A 20 18.63 14.49 98.23
N GLN A 21 19.11 13.45 97.53
CA GLN A 21 19.76 13.59 96.23
C GLN A 21 18.79 14.01 95.10
N ASP A 22 17.52 13.59 95.17
CA ASP A 22 16.46 14.03 94.24
C ASP A 22 15.95 15.45 94.58
N ARG A 23 16.18 15.96 95.79
CA ARG A 23 15.83 17.34 96.17
C ARG A 23 16.77 18.37 95.56
N GLU A 24 18.08 18.14 95.58
CA GLU A 24 19.06 19.08 95.00
C GLU A 24 18.86 19.23 93.48
N LEU A 25 18.77 18.10 92.76
CA LEU A 25 18.53 18.09 91.31
C LEU A 25 17.22 18.80 90.90
N ARG A 26 16.15 18.66 91.71
CA ARG A 26 14.89 19.41 91.49
C ARG A 26 15.03 20.90 91.80
N HIS A 27 15.89 21.29 92.73
CA HIS A 27 16.07 22.69 93.10
C HIS A 27 16.85 23.46 92.02
N GLU A 28 17.93 22.89 91.47
CA GLU A 28 18.69 23.50 90.37
C GLU A 28 17.84 23.65 89.11
N SER A 29 17.07 22.61 88.74
CA SER A 29 16.17 22.64 87.59
C SER A 29 15.08 23.72 87.70
N LYS A 30 14.59 23.99 88.92
CA LYS A 30 13.65 25.09 89.19
C LYS A 30 14.30 26.47 89.04
N VAL A 31 15.50 26.67 89.61
CA VAL A 31 16.21 27.96 89.56
C VAL A 31 16.59 28.32 88.12
N GLY A 32 17.06 27.34 87.33
CA GLY A 32 17.33 27.52 85.90
C GLY A 32 16.11 28.01 85.12
N ARG A 33 14.95 27.33 85.26
CA ARG A 33 13.70 27.72 84.57
C ARG A 33 13.20 29.11 84.94
N VAL A 34 13.34 29.53 86.20
CA VAL A 34 12.95 30.90 86.63
C VAL A 34 13.86 31.95 86.00
N ARG A 35 15.19 31.72 85.98
CA ARG A 35 16.17 32.66 85.41
C ARG A 35 15.99 32.84 83.89
N THR A 36 15.70 31.77 83.16
CA THR A 36 15.40 31.84 81.72
C THR A 36 14.10 32.58 81.44
N ARG A 37 13.04 32.35 82.24
CA ARG A 37 11.73 33.01 82.07
C ARG A 37 11.76 34.51 82.39
N ALA A 38 12.65 34.95 83.27
CA ALA A 38 12.90 36.37 83.51
C ALA A 38 13.56 37.04 82.29
N LYS A 39 14.66 36.48 81.78
CA LYS A 39 15.37 37.00 80.60
C LYS A 39 14.48 37.07 79.34
N LEU A 40 13.61 36.08 79.13
CA LEU A 40 12.68 36.08 77.99
C LEU A 40 11.72 37.28 78.03
N ARG A 41 11.15 37.60 79.21
CA ARG A 41 10.23 38.74 79.39
C ARG A 41 10.90 40.10 79.20
N GLU A 42 12.20 40.18 79.46
CA GLU A 42 13.00 41.39 79.28
C GLU A 42 13.32 41.58 77.79
N ALA A 43 13.76 40.51 77.10
CA ALA A 43 13.97 40.51 75.65
C ALA A 43 12.69 40.80 74.84
N GLU A 44 11.54 40.25 75.24
CA GLU A 44 10.23 40.54 74.62
C GLU A 44 9.84 42.01 74.75
N ARG A 45 10.25 42.70 75.82
CA ARG A 45 9.95 44.12 76.02
C ARG A 45 10.84 44.99 75.14
N SER A 46 12.15 44.76 75.16
CA SER A 46 13.09 45.48 74.29
C SER A 46 12.81 45.26 72.81
N ARG A 47 12.31 44.08 72.41
CA ARG A 47 11.93 43.85 71.00
C ARG A 47 10.76 44.73 70.58
N LYS A 48 9.72 44.87 71.41
CA LYS A 48 8.58 45.77 71.14
C LYS A 48 8.96 47.25 71.16
N GLU A 49 9.83 47.65 72.09
CA GLU A 49 10.35 49.03 72.15
C GLU A 49 11.23 49.38 70.94
N ASN A 50 11.87 48.39 70.31
CA ASN A 50 12.65 48.58 69.09
C ASN A 50 11.77 48.53 67.83
N GLU A 51 10.80 47.61 67.75
CA GLU A 51 9.80 47.55 66.67
C GLU A 51 9.02 48.88 66.54
N GLU A 52 8.62 49.50 67.66
CA GLU A 52 7.92 50.79 67.65
C GLU A 52 8.84 51.95 67.26
N ARG A 53 10.12 51.90 67.65
CA ARG A 53 11.12 52.92 67.26
C ARG A 53 11.42 52.87 65.76
N GLU A 54 11.67 51.67 65.22
CA GLU A 54 11.92 51.45 63.80
C GLU A 54 10.72 51.91 62.95
N ARG A 55 9.49 51.75 63.47
CA ARG A 55 8.29 52.29 62.84
C ARG A 55 8.26 53.82 62.81
N LEU A 56 8.54 54.48 63.93
CA LEU A 56 8.57 55.95 64.00
C LEU A 56 9.69 56.54 63.13
N ASP A 57 10.87 55.92 63.13
CA ASP A 57 11.99 56.31 62.26
C ASP A 57 11.65 56.12 60.77
N ALA A 58 10.88 55.08 60.42
CA ALA A 58 10.40 54.87 59.05
C ALA A 58 9.34 55.91 58.62
N GLU A 59 8.42 56.30 59.50
CA GLU A 59 7.41 57.33 59.24
C GLU A 59 8.06 58.73 59.05
N GLU A 60 9.05 59.09 59.87
CA GLU A 60 9.86 60.33 59.72
C GLU A 60 10.75 60.31 58.44
N ALA A 61 11.37 59.16 58.13
CA ALA A 61 12.16 59.02 56.91
C ALA A 61 11.30 59.12 55.63
N ASP A 62 10.04 58.67 55.69
CA ASP A 62 9.08 58.81 54.59
C ASP A 62 8.62 60.27 54.42
N TYR A 63 8.30 60.96 55.52
CA TYR A 63 8.02 62.40 55.52
C TYR A 63 9.16 63.21 54.87
N ARG A 64 10.42 63.00 55.30
CA ARG A 64 11.58 63.71 54.73
C ARG A 64 11.78 63.44 53.24
N ARG A 65 11.52 62.20 52.78
CA ARG A 65 11.63 61.83 51.36
C ARG A 65 10.62 62.59 50.51
N VAL A 66 9.36 62.66 50.97
CA VAL A 66 8.30 63.39 50.28
C VAL A 66 8.57 64.89 50.26
N TRP A 67 9.01 65.48 51.39
CA TRP A 67 9.36 66.90 51.46
C TRP A 67 10.56 67.24 50.55
N ALA A 68 11.61 66.42 50.56
CA ALA A 68 12.76 66.58 49.67
C ALA A 68 12.36 66.51 48.19
N LYS A 69 11.42 65.62 47.82
CA LYS A 69 10.91 65.52 46.45
C LYS A 69 10.10 66.75 46.03
N GLY A 70 9.31 67.31 46.95
CA GLY A 70 8.66 68.61 46.74
C GLY A 70 9.68 69.73 46.45
N ASN A 71 10.77 69.79 47.22
CA ASN A 71 11.85 70.77 46.99
C ASN A 71 12.56 70.58 45.63
N GLU A 72 12.86 69.34 45.23
CA GLU A 72 13.45 69.03 43.92
C GLU A 72 12.53 69.47 42.75
N LEU A 73 11.23 69.19 42.86
CA LEU A 73 10.23 69.58 41.88
C LEU A 73 10.02 71.11 41.83
N PHE A 74 10.14 71.79 42.97
CA PHE A 74 10.10 73.24 43.04
C PHE A 74 11.30 73.89 42.32
N TYR A 75 12.53 73.40 42.56
CA TYR A 75 13.72 73.92 41.87
C TYR A 75 13.70 73.62 40.35
N THR A 76 13.10 72.50 39.94
CA THR A 76 12.87 72.18 38.52
C THR A 76 11.63 72.86 37.92
N ARG A 77 11.02 73.82 38.64
CA ARG A 77 9.86 74.64 38.24
C ARG A 77 8.57 73.86 37.97
N ARG A 78 8.46 72.62 38.46
CA ARG A 78 7.27 71.75 38.34
C ARG A 78 6.30 72.01 39.50
N TYR A 79 5.83 73.25 39.61
CA TYR A 79 5.15 73.75 40.81
C TYR A 79 3.84 73.01 41.18
N GLN A 80 3.07 72.51 40.20
CA GLN A 80 1.86 71.71 40.46
C GLN A 80 2.19 70.39 41.19
N GLU A 81 3.21 69.68 40.71
CA GLU A 81 3.65 68.41 41.30
C GLU A 81 4.37 68.61 42.63
N ALA A 82 5.14 69.71 42.75
CA ALA A 82 5.74 70.14 44.01
C ALA A 82 4.65 70.40 45.07
N ALA A 83 3.59 71.14 44.73
CA ALA A 83 2.47 71.42 45.64
C ALA A 83 1.74 70.13 46.10
N ALA A 84 1.61 69.13 45.21
CA ALA A 84 1.05 67.83 45.56
C ALA A 84 1.92 67.09 46.60
N HIS A 85 3.23 67.00 46.40
CA HIS A 85 4.13 66.38 47.38
C HIS A 85 4.26 67.18 48.67
N TYR A 86 4.24 68.52 48.64
CA TYR A 86 4.17 69.30 49.88
C TYR A 86 2.85 69.07 50.63
N THR A 87 1.75 68.81 49.93
CA THR A 87 0.46 68.45 50.55
C THR A 87 0.53 67.08 51.23
N GLU A 88 1.17 66.10 50.58
CA GLU A 88 1.46 64.81 51.19
C GLU A 88 2.40 64.94 52.41
N ALA A 89 3.42 65.81 52.34
CA ALA A 89 4.31 66.10 53.46
C ALA A 89 3.59 66.76 54.64
N VAL A 90 2.71 67.74 54.40
CA VAL A 90 1.85 68.36 55.43
C VAL A 90 0.94 67.32 56.08
N ASN A 91 0.36 66.40 55.31
CA ASN A 91 -0.49 65.34 55.86
C ASN A 91 0.28 64.34 56.75
N LYS A 92 1.60 64.20 56.55
CA LYS A 92 2.49 63.34 57.35
C LYS A 92 3.04 64.06 58.58
N ASN A 93 3.41 65.35 58.45
CA ASN A 93 3.83 66.20 59.56
C ASN A 93 3.17 67.60 59.43
N PRO A 94 2.02 67.83 60.09
CA PRO A 94 1.27 69.07 59.98
C PRO A 94 1.85 70.23 60.81
N ASN A 95 2.98 70.03 61.50
CA ASN A 95 3.54 71.00 62.45
C ASN A 95 4.80 71.72 61.92
N GLU A 96 5.28 71.43 60.71
CA GLU A 96 6.50 72.04 60.15
C GLU A 96 6.19 73.31 59.32
N PRO A 97 6.52 74.53 59.81
CA PRO A 97 6.16 75.78 59.12
C PRO A 97 6.80 75.92 57.73
N ALA A 98 8.00 75.35 57.53
CA ALA A 98 8.74 75.49 56.28
C ALA A 98 8.05 74.76 55.09
N VAL A 99 7.32 73.67 55.34
CA VAL A 99 6.57 72.96 54.29
C VAL A 99 5.41 73.81 53.80
N PHE A 100 4.62 74.39 54.72
CA PHE A 100 3.54 75.32 54.37
C PHE A 100 4.07 76.53 53.60
N ARG A 101 5.19 77.14 54.03
CA ARG A 101 5.84 78.25 53.31
C ARG A 101 6.25 77.86 51.88
N ASN A 102 6.78 76.66 51.67
CA ASN A 102 7.17 76.20 50.33
C ASN A 102 5.96 75.83 49.46
N ARG A 103 4.88 75.28 50.04
CA ARG A 103 3.61 75.05 49.34
C ARG A 103 2.93 76.36 48.95
N ALA A 104 2.88 77.34 49.86
CA ALA A 104 2.40 78.70 49.59
C ALA A 104 3.15 79.33 48.41
N GLN A 105 4.47 79.18 48.35
CA GLN A 105 5.28 79.67 47.25
C GLN A 105 5.01 78.94 45.92
N CYS A 106 4.64 77.66 45.93
CA CYS A 106 4.11 76.98 44.74
C CYS A 106 2.78 77.57 44.31
N HIS A 107 1.85 77.75 45.24
CA HIS A 107 0.53 78.33 44.97
C HIS A 107 0.64 79.76 44.39
N ILE A 108 1.59 80.58 44.86
CA ILE A 108 1.95 81.86 44.23
C ILE A 108 2.34 81.68 42.75
N PHE A 109 3.29 80.79 42.45
CA PHE A 109 3.75 80.58 41.06
C PHE A 109 2.70 79.94 40.15
N LEU A 110 1.69 79.28 40.71
CA LEU A 110 0.55 78.73 40.00
C LEU A 110 -0.63 79.72 39.87
N GLY A 111 -0.54 80.91 40.46
CA GLY A 111 -1.64 81.87 40.53
C GLY A 111 -2.79 81.47 41.47
N ALA A 112 -2.64 80.38 42.24
CA ALA A 112 -3.57 79.88 43.24
C ALA A 112 -3.49 80.70 44.55
N LEU A 113 -3.65 82.03 44.43
CA LEU A 113 -3.38 82.98 45.51
C LEU A 113 -4.19 82.71 46.80
N PRO A 114 -5.48 82.34 46.79
CA PRO A 114 -6.22 82.03 48.02
C PRO A 114 -5.59 80.88 48.83
N GLN A 115 -5.20 79.79 48.15
CA GLN A 115 -4.54 78.64 48.79
C GLN A 115 -3.13 79.01 49.27
N GLY A 116 -2.43 79.89 48.54
CA GLY A 116 -1.16 80.45 48.98
C GLY A 116 -1.28 81.31 50.24
N LEU A 117 -2.40 82.03 50.40
CA LEU A 117 -2.67 82.85 51.58
C LEU A 117 -2.92 81.99 52.80
N GLU A 118 -3.78 80.97 52.67
CA GLU A 118 -4.11 80.01 53.73
C GLU A 118 -2.85 79.29 54.25
N ASP A 119 -1.99 78.80 53.35
CA ASP A 119 -0.71 78.19 53.73
C ASP A 119 0.23 79.17 54.44
N ALA A 120 0.31 80.42 53.97
CA ALA A 120 1.17 81.43 54.59
C ALA A 120 0.64 81.88 55.96
N GLU A 121 -0.67 81.90 56.16
CA GLU A 121 -1.30 82.12 57.48
C GLU A 121 -1.03 80.94 58.41
N LYS A 122 -1.18 79.71 57.94
CA LYS A 122 -0.90 78.51 58.75
C LYS A 122 0.58 78.42 59.16
N CYS A 123 1.48 78.85 58.28
CA CYS A 123 2.91 78.98 58.58
C CYS A 123 3.18 79.92 59.77
N ILE A 124 2.52 81.08 59.83
CA ILE A 124 2.65 82.04 60.94
C ILE A 124 1.94 81.55 62.21
N GLU A 125 0.84 80.81 62.08
CA GLU A 125 0.14 80.18 63.22
C GLU A 125 1.03 79.14 63.92
N LEU A 126 1.77 78.34 63.14
CA LEU A 126 2.68 77.31 63.65
C LEU A 126 3.98 77.90 64.24
N ASP A 127 4.58 78.91 63.60
CA ASP A 127 5.70 79.67 64.17
C ASP A 127 5.56 81.19 63.93
N PRO A 128 5.04 81.93 64.93
CA PRO A 128 4.93 83.39 64.88
C PRO A 128 6.26 84.16 64.87
N THR A 129 7.40 83.48 64.98
CA THR A 129 8.74 84.06 64.84
C THR A 129 9.35 83.84 63.45
N TYR A 130 8.80 82.93 62.66
CA TYR A 130 9.32 82.58 61.35
C TYR A 130 9.04 83.68 60.31
N LEU A 131 10.05 84.54 60.12
CA LEU A 131 9.99 85.74 59.28
C LEU A 131 9.51 85.47 57.84
N MET A 132 9.83 84.30 57.30
CA MET A 132 9.46 83.91 55.94
C MET A 132 7.97 83.61 55.77
N GLY A 133 7.22 83.34 56.86
CA GLY A 133 5.76 83.26 56.86
C GLY A 133 5.12 84.61 56.58
N TYR A 134 5.50 85.65 57.35
CA TYR A 134 5.07 87.03 57.13
C TYR A 134 5.42 87.54 55.73
N LEU A 135 6.65 87.24 55.28
CA LEU A 135 7.08 87.55 53.92
C LEU A 135 6.16 86.88 52.90
N CYS A 136 5.91 85.57 53.00
CA CYS A 136 5.06 84.86 52.05
C CYS A 136 3.61 85.38 52.06
N LYS A 137 3.03 85.63 53.25
CA LYS A 137 1.67 86.16 53.40
C LYS A 137 1.51 87.53 52.76
N ALA A 138 2.43 88.46 53.05
CA ALA A 138 2.41 89.80 52.50
C ALA A 138 2.62 89.79 50.96
N LYS A 139 3.47 88.88 50.47
CA LYS A 139 3.67 88.63 49.04
C LYS A 139 2.39 88.17 48.33
N VAL A 140 1.64 87.23 48.92
CA VAL A 140 0.34 86.78 48.37
C VAL A 140 -0.67 87.93 48.36
N GLN A 141 -0.82 88.65 49.48
CA GLN A 141 -1.77 89.76 49.59
C GLN A 141 -1.51 90.87 48.57
N ALA A 142 -0.24 91.18 48.29
CA ALA A 142 0.14 92.16 47.27
C ALA A 142 -0.21 91.70 45.85
N LEU A 143 -0.02 90.40 45.55
CA LEU A 143 -0.42 89.81 44.26
C LEU A 143 -1.95 89.73 44.09
N MET A 144 -2.70 89.63 45.20
CA MET A 144 -4.17 89.76 45.22
C MET A 144 -4.65 91.23 45.13
N GLN A 145 -3.74 92.20 44.93
CA GLN A 145 -4.01 93.65 44.90
C GLN A 145 -4.56 94.23 46.22
N ASN A 146 -4.54 93.47 47.31
CA ASN A 146 -4.92 93.90 48.65
C ASN A 146 -3.73 94.58 49.35
N TYR A 147 -3.20 95.63 48.72
CA TYR A 147 -1.94 96.27 49.11
C TYR A 147 -1.93 96.82 50.55
N GLU A 148 -3.06 97.31 51.05
CA GLU A 148 -3.18 97.78 52.44
C GLU A 148 -2.98 96.64 53.45
N SER A 149 -3.59 95.46 53.20
CA SER A 149 -3.39 94.26 54.00
C SER A 149 -1.96 93.72 53.89
N ALA A 150 -1.37 93.76 52.69
CA ALA A 150 0.02 93.37 52.46
C ALA A 150 0.99 94.25 53.28
N MET A 151 0.78 95.57 53.25
CA MET A 151 1.56 96.53 54.03
C MET A 151 1.43 96.30 55.54
N ALA A 152 0.23 95.99 56.03
CA ALA A 152 0.03 95.63 57.43
C ALA A 152 0.84 94.38 57.83
N THR A 153 0.78 93.32 57.02
CA THR A 153 1.56 92.08 57.25
C THR A 153 3.08 92.32 57.17
N TYR A 154 3.56 93.15 56.24
CA TYR A 154 4.97 93.54 56.20
C TYR A 154 5.40 94.30 57.48
N ILE A 155 4.56 95.22 57.99
CA ILE A 155 4.82 95.91 59.27
C ILE A 155 4.85 94.90 60.44
N GLU A 156 4.00 93.87 60.44
CA GLU A 156 4.07 92.80 61.44
C GLU A 156 5.36 91.99 61.34
N GLY A 157 5.85 91.72 60.12
CA GLY A 157 7.17 91.14 59.89
C GLY A 157 8.31 92.02 60.41
N LEU A 158 8.26 93.35 60.20
CA LEU A 158 9.24 94.30 60.74
C LEU A 158 9.22 94.39 62.27
N LYS A 159 8.12 94.03 62.95
CA LYS A 159 8.12 93.89 64.42
C LYS A 159 8.91 92.67 64.89
N ARG A 160 9.17 91.68 64.02
CA ARG A 160 9.99 90.49 64.32
C ARG A 160 11.46 90.72 63.98
N ASP A 161 11.73 91.25 62.79
CA ASP A 161 13.06 91.69 62.36
C ASP A 161 12.99 93.11 61.74
N PRO A 162 13.28 94.16 62.53
CA PRO A 162 13.24 95.55 62.07
C PRO A 162 14.23 95.89 60.97
N ASN A 163 15.30 95.10 60.80
CA ASN A 163 16.36 95.35 59.83
C ASN A 163 16.26 94.46 58.58
N SER A 164 15.18 93.69 58.44
CA SER A 164 14.96 92.81 57.31
C SER A 164 14.80 93.59 56.00
N THR A 165 15.88 93.71 55.23
CA THR A 165 15.92 94.42 53.95
C THR A 165 14.85 93.92 52.99
N ILE A 166 14.59 92.61 52.96
CA ILE A 166 13.61 91.94 52.10
C ILE A 166 12.17 92.37 52.43
N ILE A 167 11.86 92.61 53.71
CA ILE A 167 10.53 93.06 54.16
C ILE A 167 10.38 94.58 54.00
N ILE A 168 11.45 95.36 54.27
CA ILE A 168 11.47 96.81 54.03
C ILE A 168 11.24 97.11 52.53
N ASP A 169 11.89 96.35 51.65
CA ASP A 169 11.74 96.44 50.21
C ASP A 169 10.33 96.01 49.75
N GLY A 170 9.83 94.86 50.20
CA GLY A 170 8.46 94.41 49.91
C GLY A 170 7.37 95.40 50.35
N PHE A 171 7.56 96.05 51.51
CA PHE A 171 6.70 97.13 51.99
C PHE A 171 6.72 98.35 51.07
N LYS A 172 7.92 98.83 50.68
CA LYS A 172 8.09 99.96 49.75
C LYS A 172 7.45 99.68 48.39
N ARG A 173 7.61 98.46 47.85
CA ARG A 173 6.98 98.05 46.59
C ARG A 173 5.45 98.15 46.64
N CYS A 174 4.82 97.83 47.78
CA CYS A 174 3.37 97.98 47.96
C CYS A 174 2.91 99.45 48.00
N VAL A 175 3.66 100.34 48.66
CA VAL A 175 3.38 101.79 48.68
C VAL A 175 3.35 102.34 47.24
N THR A 176 4.37 102.03 46.43
CA THR A 176 4.45 102.48 45.04
C THR A 176 3.31 101.95 44.17
N CYS A 177 2.78 100.74 44.44
CA CYS A 177 1.63 100.21 43.71
C CYS A 177 0.33 100.96 44.03
N ILE A 178 0.11 101.36 45.30
CA ILE A 178 -1.05 102.18 45.71
C ILE A 178 -0.97 103.59 45.10
N GLU A 179 0.22 104.18 45.03
CA GLU A 179 0.43 105.49 44.42
C GLU A 179 0.11 105.48 42.92
N LYS A 180 0.49 104.39 42.22
CA LYS A 180 0.17 104.19 40.80
C LYS A 180 -1.34 103.94 40.57
N SER A 181 -2.03 103.14 41.39
CA SER A 181 -3.44 102.77 41.13
C SER A 181 -4.44 103.95 41.17
N LYS A 182 -4.04 105.10 41.73
CA LYS A 182 -4.82 106.34 41.73
C LYS A 182 -4.70 107.14 40.42
N GLY A 183 -3.76 106.79 39.54
CA GLY A 183 -3.67 107.26 38.16
C GLY A 183 -4.06 106.14 37.19
N GLY A 184 -5.01 106.39 36.29
CA GLY A 184 -5.66 105.33 35.52
C GLY A 184 -4.76 104.58 34.52
N ASP A 185 -5.22 103.37 34.21
CA ASP A 185 -4.69 102.36 33.27
C ASP A 185 -3.50 101.52 33.77
N VAL A 186 -3.77 100.21 33.97
CA VAL A 186 -2.79 99.19 34.39
C VAL A 186 -2.92 98.00 33.45
N GLY A 187 -2.03 97.94 32.47
CA GLY A 187 -2.01 96.88 31.46
C GLY A 187 -1.36 95.59 31.95
N LEU A 188 -1.76 94.46 31.35
CA LEU A 188 -1.37 93.09 31.72
C LEU A 188 0.14 92.77 31.60
N VAL A 189 0.96 93.73 31.16
CA VAL A 189 2.41 93.57 30.91
C VAL A 189 3.26 93.84 32.16
N ASP A 190 2.78 94.64 33.12
CA ASP A 190 3.54 95.00 34.32
C ASP A 190 3.64 93.86 35.37
N LEU A 191 2.72 92.89 35.34
CA LEU A 191 2.74 91.79 36.32
C LEU A 191 3.91 90.82 36.10
N GLU A 192 4.30 90.60 34.84
CA GLU A 192 5.46 89.78 34.51
C GLU A 192 6.76 90.43 34.96
N ASP A 193 6.90 91.76 34.87
CA ASP A 193 8.10 92.46 35.34
C ASP A 193 8.22 92.47 36.86
N ILE A 194 7.10 92.64 37.59
CA ILE A 194 7.09 92.48 39.06
C ILE A 194 7.52 91.06 39.45
N LEU A 195 7.04 90.04 38.73
CA LEU A 195 7.49 88.66 38.93
C LEU A 195 8.97 88.49 38.57
N ARG A 196 9.45 89.05 37.46
CA ARG A 196 10.84 88.96 36.97
C ARG A 196 11.83 89.50 38.00
N ASP A 197 11.55 90.67 38.56
CA ASP A 197 12.46 91.39 39.45
C ASP A 197 12.59 90.73 40.84
N TRP A 198 11.53 90.05 41.29
CA TRP A 198 11.55 89.24 42.52
C TRP A 198 12.40 87.96 42.42
N HIS A 199 12.87 87.60 41.21
CA HIS A 199 13.82 86.51 40.99
C HIS A 199 15.28 86.98 40.89
N SER A 200 15.58 88.28 41.02
CA SER A 200 16.89 88.86 40.68
C SER A 200 17.78 89.25 41.88
N ASP A 201 17.31 89.11 43.13
CA ASP A 201 18.02 89.56 44.35
C ASP A 201 19.19 88.65 44.81
N ILE A 202 20.08 88.27 43.89
CA ILE A 202 21.46 87.80 44.20
C ILE A 202 22.42 88.34 43.12
N TYR A 203 22.80 89.62 43.17
CA TYR A 203 24.15 90.13 42.85
C TYR A 203 24.18 91.67 42.91
N LEU A 204 25.07 92.24 43.73
CA LEU A 204 25.93 93.39 43.37
C LEU A 204 26.76 93.86 44.56
N SER A 205 28.09 93.88 44.40
CA SER A 205 28.82 95.15 44.37
C SER A 205 30.30 94.92 44.01
N ASN A 206 30.69 95.44 42.84
CA ASN A 206 32.11 95.55 42.43
C ASN A 206 32.81 96.78 43.07
N GLU A 207 32.19 97.45 44.05
CA GLU A 207 32.69 98.68 44.67
C GLU A 207 33.79 98.42 45.73
N LEU A 208 34.17 97.17 46.01
CA LEU A 208 35.37 96.86 46.80
C LEU A 208 36.67 97.05 45.99
N LYS A 209 36.57 97.26 44.67
CA LYS A 209 37.71 97.35 43.75
C LYS A 209 38.45 98.70 43.77
N LYS A 210 37.98 99.66 44.58
CA LYS A 210 38.50 101.05 44.62
C LYS A 210 39.26 101.42 45.91
N TYR A 211 39.21 100.57 46.95
CA TYR A 211 39.74 100.88 48.28
C TYR A 211 40.99 100.08 48.70
N MET A 212 41.51 99.19 47.86
CA MET A 212 42.63 98.30 48.22
C MET A 212 43.98 98.65 47.57
N GLU A 213 44.04 99.58 46.62
CA GLU A 213 45.27 99.84 45.83
C GLU A 213 46.28 100.79 46.50
N GLU A 214 45.91 101.54 47.54
CA GLU A 214 46.80 102.54 48.17
C GLU A 214 47.68 102.04 49.33
N VAL A 215 47.55 100.78 49.78
CA VAL A 215 48.40 100.19 50.85
C VAL A 215 49.60 99.39 50.27
N ALA A 216 49.74 99.36 48.94
CA ALA A 216 50.62 98.43 48.21
C ALA A 216 52.15 98.62 48.37
N VAL A 217 52.64 99.61 49.13
CA VAL A 217 54.09 99.94 49.21
C VAL A 217 54.68 99.82 50.62
N PHE A 218 53.93 99.26 51.58
CA PHE A 218 54.51 98.69 52.81
C PHE A 218 54.68 97.16 52.75
N LYS A 219 55.47 96.78 51.74
CA LYS A 219 56.67 95.91 51.89
C LYS A 219 56.41 94.45 52.30
N LYS A 220 55.93 93.60 51.38
CA LYS A 220 56.65 93.03 50.22
C LYS A 220 57.66 91.91 50.54
N GLU A 221 58.05 91.69 51.80
CA GLU A 221 58.84 90.48 52.17
C GLU A 221 57.96 89.35 52.70
N ALA A 222 56.89 89.66 53.45
CA ALA A 222 55.83 88.69 53.78
C ALA A 222 54.93 88.31 52.58
N SER A 223 55.17 88.91 51.40
CA SER A 223 54.35 88.70 50.20
C SER A 223 54.85 87.57 49.32
N ASP A 224 56.17 87.44 49.11
CA ASP A 224 56.73 86.46 48.16
C ASP A 224 56.77 85.03 48.71
N GLU A 225 56.67 84.88 50.03
CA GLU A 225 56.41 83.60 50.69
C GLU A 225 54.92 83.24 50.66
N ARG A 226 54.03 84.23 50.84
CA ARG A 226 52.57 84.06 50.73
C ARG A 226 52.13 83.82 49.29
N LEU A 227 52.78 84.40 48.29
CA LEU A 227 52.50 84.17 46.88
C LEU A 227 52.96 82.77 46.46
N ARG A 228 54.14 82.31 46.93
CA ARG A 228 54.55 80.91 46.77
C ARG A 228 53.64 79.93 47.50
N TRP A 229 53.11 80.29 48.67
CA TRP A 229 52.06 79.51 49.34
C TRP A 229 50.75 79.51 48.55
N ILE A 230 50.31 80.64 47.98
CA ILE A 230 49.07 80.73 47.21
C ILE A 230 49.20 80.06 45.85
N GLU A 231 50.34 80.14 45.15
CA GLU A 231 50.61 79.36 43.94
C GLU A 231 50.75 77.88 44.25
N SER A 232 51.43 77.50 45.35
CA SER A 232 51.48 76.12 45.85
C SER A 232 50.09 75.60 46.22
N GLU A 233 49.24 76.43 46.82
CA GLU A 233 47.89 76.04 47.23
C GLU A 233 46.89 76.12 46.07
N GLN A 234 47.10 76.96 45.05
CA GLN A 234 46.33 76.94 43.80
C GLN A 234 46.74 75.80 42.90
N THR A 235 48.04 75.44 42.83
CA THR A 235 48.50 74.22 42.15
C THR A 235 48.10 72.97 42.91
N ALA A 236 48.08 72.98 44.24
CA ALA A 236 47.48 71.92 45.06
C ALA A 236 45.96 71.83 44.83
N ARG A 237 45.19 72.92 44.93
CA ARG A 237 43.74 72.92 44.70
C ARG A 237 43.35 72.60 43.26
N THR A 238 44.15 72.97 42.26
CA THR A 238 43.91 72.54 40.87
C THR A 238 44.39 71.11 40.64
N SER A 239 45.42 70.62 41.33
CA SER A 239 45.78 69.19 41.35
C SER A 239 44.70 68.36 42.02
N GLU A 240 44.16 68.80 43.16
CA GLU A 240 43.03 68.18 43.87
C GLU A 240 41.75 68.26 43.05
N ALA A 241 41.42 69.40 42.42
CA ALA A 241 40.27 69.49 41.53
C ALA A 241 40.43 68.60 40.29
N ASN A 242 41.63 68.52 39.70
CA ASN A 242 41.95 67.57 38.63
C ASN A 242 41.92 66.11 39.12
N GLN A 243 42.29 65.84 40.37
CA GLN A 243 42.23 64.51 40.98
C GLN A 243 40.79 64.10 41.29
N VAL A 244 39.96 65.02 41.80
CA VAL A 244 38.52 64.85 42.01
C VAL A 244 37.80 64.69 40.67
N GLN A 245 38.17 65.46 39.64
CA GLN A 245 37.61 65.28 38.29
C GLN A 245 38.02 63.92 37.71
N ARG A 246 39.30 63.53 37.80
CA ARG A 246 39.74 62.17 37.41
C ARG A 246 39.06 61.07 38.22
N HIS A 247 38.77 61.29 39.50
CA HIS A 247 38.00 60.37 40.34
C HIS A 247 36.55 60.28 39.85
N LYS A 248 35.91 61.41 39.54
CA LYS A 248 34.55 61.46 39.00
C LYS A 248 34.45 60.82 37.62
N ASP A 249 35.40 61.11 36.73
CA ASP A 249 35.52 60.47 35.41
C ASP A 249 35.76 58.96 35.58
N ALA A 250 36.61 58.56 36.52
CA ALA A 250 36.85 57.14 36.83
C ALA A 250 35.64 56.45 37.48
N GLU A 251 34.84 57.14 38.28
CA GLU A 251 33.58 56.65 38.85
C GLU A 251 32.49 56.52 37.78
N GLU A 252 32.41 57.46 36.83
CA GLU A 252 31.51 57.37 35.68
C GLU A 252 31.93 56.23 34.74
N HIS A 253 33.22 56.09 34.46
CA HIS A 253 33.78 54.94 33.74
C HIS A 253 33.56 53.62 34.50
N LEU A 254 33.71 53.58 35.82
CA LEU A 254 33.45 52.40 36.64
C LEU A 254 31.97 52.04 36.63
N SER A 255 31.07 53.00 36.75
CA SER A 255 29.62 52.81 36.65
C SER A 255 29.23 52.25 35.27
N LYS A 256 29.81 52.79 34.20
CA LYS A 256 29.62 52.28 32.83
C LYS A 256 30.14 50.86 32.66
N ILE A 257 31.35 50.56 33.15
CA ILE A 257 31.92 49.20 33.15
C ILE A 257 31.07 48.24 34.00
N GLN A 258 30.52 48.69 35.14
CA GLN A 258 29.61 47.88 35.97
C GLN A 258 28.29 47.59 35.24
N GLN A 259 27.73 48.57 34.51
CA GLN A 259 26.54 48.39 33.70
C GLN A 259 26.79 47.44 32.51
N GLU A 260 27.90 47.60 31.80
CA GLU A 260 28.34 46.68 30.74
C GLU A 260 28.57 45.27 31.28
N LEU A 261 29.20 45.14 32.47
CA LEU A 261 29.40 43.85 33.14
C LEU A 261 28.06 43.20 33.56
N GLN A 262 27.07 43.98 34.02
CA GLN A 262 25.73 43.47 34.30
C GLN A 262 25.02 42.98 33.02
N GLN A 263 25.13 43.72 31.90
CA GLN A 263 24.58 43.29 30.62
C GLN A 263 25.27 42.03 30.09
N VAL A 264 26.60 41.92 30.21
CA VAL A 264 27.36 40.73 29.82
C VAL A 264 26.96 39.53 30.68
N LYS A 265 26.78 39.70 32.00
CA LYS A 265 26.28 38.64 32.89
C LYS A 265 24.87 38.18 32.51
N ALA A 266 23.94 39.11 32.28
CA ALA A 266 22.59 38.77 31.85
C ALA A 266 22.56 37.99 30.53
N ARG A 267 23.39 38.38 29.54
CA ARG A 267 23.57 37.63 28.29
C ARG A 267 24.24 36.27 28.51
N GLN A 268 25.18 36.16 29.45
CA GLN A 268 25.82 34.89 29.81
C GLN A 268 24.81 33.92 30.43
N ASP A 269 23.94 34.40 31.32
CA ASP A 269 22.87 33.61 31.94
C ASP A 269 21.80 33.19 30.90
N GLU A 270 21.45 34.06 29.96
CA GLU A 270 20.56 33.74 28.83
C GLU A 270 21.15 32.65 27.93
N VAL A 271 22.41 32.81 27.51
CA VAL A 271 23.14 31.81 26.70
C VAL A 271 23.33 30.49 27.45
N ALA A 272 23.58 30.53 28.77
CA ALA A 272 23.68 29.31 29.59
C ALA A 272 22.35 28.56 29.67
N ASN A 273 21.23 29.26 29.80
CA ASN A 273 19.89 28.67 29.79
C ASN A 273 19.54 28.06 28.43
N GLU A 274 19.82 28.75 27.32
CA GLU A 274 19.61 28.20 25.97
C GLU A 274 20.53 27.01 25.68
N LEU A 275 21.80 27.05 26.12
CA LEU A 275 22.71 25.92 26.03
C LEU A 275 22.20 24.71 26.85
N GLN A 276 21.63 24.93 28.03
CA GLN A 276 21.03 23.86 28.83
C GLN A 276 19.80 23.26 28.14
N LYS A 277 18.95 24.08 27.52
CA LYS A 277 17.82 23.60 26.70
C LYS A 277 18.30 22.80 25.49
N ALA A 278 19.30 23.30 24.76
CA ALA A 278 19.87 22.63 23.60
C ALA A 278 20.51 21.28 23.99
N ASN A 279 21.25 21.22 25.09
CA ASN A 279 21.84 19.99 25.60
C ASN A 279 20.76 18.95 25.96
N LYS A 280 19.68 19.34 26.65
CA LYS A 280 18.56 18.43 26.95
C LYS A 280 17.89 17.88 25.68
N HIS A 281 17.69 18.72 24.65
CA HIS A 281 17.16 18.25 23.36
C HIS A 281 18.14 17.31 22.65
N ASN A 282 19.45 17.59 22.69
CA ASN A 282 20.48 16.74 22.10
C ASN A 282 20.57 15.38 22.81
N GLU A 283 20.56 15.35 24.15
CA GLU A 283 20.48 14.10 24.94
C GLU A 283 19.22 13.30 24.58
N HIS A 284 18.05 13.96 24.48
CA HIS A 284 16.81 13.29 24.08
C HIS A 284 16.89 12.71 22.65
N ALA A 285 17.42 13.47 21.69
CA ALA A 285 17.62 13.01 20.32
C ALA A 285 18.66 11.87 20.22
N GLN A 286 19.73 11.90 21.03
CA GLN A 286 20.71 10.81 21.12
C GLN A 286 20.09 9.54 21.71
N ASN A 287 19.25 9.66 22.74
CA ASN A 287 18.53 8.53 23.32
C ASN A 287 17.53 7.92 22.32
N GLN A 288 16.73 8.74 21.64
CA GLN A 288 15.85 8.27 20.55
C GLN A 288 16.64 7.58 19.43
N LEU A 289 17.80 8.13 19.04
CA LEU A 289 18.67 7.53 18.03
C LEU A 289 19.27 6.20 18.51
N LEU A 290 19.60 6.07 19.80
CA LEU A 290 20.12 4.85 20.41
C LEU A 290 19.04 3.76 20.49
N GLU A 291 17.84 4.10 20.94
CA GLU A 291 16.68 3.19 20.95
C GLU A 291 16.33 2.73 19.54
N SER A 292 16.26 3.66 18.59
CA SER A 292 16.04 3.35 17.17
C SER A 292 17.13 2.43 16.60
N LYS A 293 18.42 2.72 16.87
CA LYS A 293 19.53 1.84 16.46
C LYS A 293 19.43 0.45 17.09
N LYS A 294 19.05 0.36 18.36
CA LYS A 294 18.86 -0.92 19.06
C LYS A 294 17.73 -1.72 18.42
N PHE A 295 16.58 -1.10 18.20
CA PHE A 295 15.43 -1.71 17.53
C PHE A 295 15.79 -2.22 16.12
N HIS A 296 16.43 -1.39 15.29
CA HIS A 296 16.88 -1.80 13.96
C HIS A 296 17.94 -2.91 14.02
N SER A 297 18.81 -2.94 15.03
CA SER A 297 19.78 -4.02 15.22
C SER A 297 19.10 -5.34 15.61
N GLU A 298 18.09 -5.30 16.47
CA GLU A 298 17.31 -6.48 16.88
C GLU A 298 16.48 -7.03 15.70
N GLU A 299 15.85 -6.16 14.90
CA GLU A 299 15.14 -6.57 13.67
C GLU A 299 16.10 -7.11 12.59
N LEU A 300 17.26 -6.49 12.38
CA LEU A 300 18.28 -6.98 11.45
C LEU A 300 18.82 -8.35 11.88
N GLN A 301 18.99 -8.59 13.19
CA GLN A 301 19.37 -9.90 13.71
C GLN A 301 18.31 -10.95 13.40
N LYS A 302 17.03 -10.70 13.70
CA LYS A 302 15.93 -11.63 13.36
C LYS A 302 15.85 -11.90 11.86
N ALA A 303 16.01 -10.87 11.02
CA ALA A 303 16.03 -11.02 9.57
C ALA A 303 17.21 -11.88 9.08
N ASN A 304 18.40 -11.73 9.68
CA ASN A 304 19.56 -12.57 9.38
C ASN A 304 19.37 -14.03 9.84
N GLU A 305 18.81 -14.25 11.04
CA GLU A 305 18.50 -15.59 11.55
C GLU A 305 17.47 -16.30 10.66
N HIS A 306 16.41 -15.60 10.26
CA HIS A 306 15.40 -16.11 9.32
C HIS A 306 15.97 -16.37 7.91
N SER A 307 16.85 -15.49 7.43
CA SER A 307 17.56 -15.67 6.14
C SER A 307 18.47 -16.91 6.16
N LEU A 308 19.15 -17.16 7.28
CA LEU A 308 20.00 -18.34 7.47
C LEU A 308 19.17 -19.63 7.51
N ASP A 309 18.02 -19.63 8.19
CA ASP A 309 17.09 -20.77 8.18
C ASP A 309 16.53 -21.04 6.78
N LEU A 310 16.08 -20.00 6.06
CA LEU A 310 15.69 -20.10 4.64
C LEU A 310 16.81 -20.66 3.76
N GLN A 311 18.06 -20.25 3.98
CA GLN A 311 19.21 -20.78 3.25
C GLN A 311 19.48 -22.25 3.57
N HIS A 312 19.28 -22.67 4.82
CA HIS A 312 19.35 -24.07 5.23
C HIS A 312 18.24 -24.90 4.58
N GLN A 313 16.97 -24.47 4.68
CA GLN A 313 15.82 -25.12 4.05
C GLN A 313 15.99 -25.22 2.52
N LEU A 314 16.51 -24.17 1.87
CA LEU A 314 16.80 -24.18 0.43
C LEU A 314 17.91 -25.18 0.07
N THR A 315 18.91 -25.34 0.94
CA THR A 315 20.00 -26.30 0.74
C THR A 315 19.49 -27.74 0.89
N GLU A 316 18.71 -28.02 1.93
CA GLU A 316 18.07 -29.32 2.12
C GLU A 316 17.10 -29.66 0.97
N SER A 317 16.30 -28.68 0.52
CA SER A 317 15.41 -28.84 -0.63
C SER A 317 16.18 -29.13 -1.93
N LYS A 318 17.34 -28.50 -2.15
CA LYS A 318 18.24 -28.81 -3.27
C LYS A 318 18.84 -30.22 -3.18
N GLU A 319 19.24 -30.68 -2.00
CA GLU A 319 19.71 -32.05 -1.83
C GLU A 319 18.59 -33.08 -2.08
N ARG A 320 17.39 -32.85 -1.55
CA ARG A 320 16.19 -33.67 -1.83
C ARG A 320 15.88 -33.68 -3.33
N TYR A 321 15.94 -32.53 -4.00
CA TYR A 321 15.76 -32.43 -5.46
C TYR A 321 16.82 -33.24 -6.23
N ASN A 322 18.10 -33.09 -5.89
CA ASN A 322 19.19 -33.84 -6.53
C ASN A 322 19.07 -35.36 -6.30
N GLN A 323 18.63 -35.79 -5.10
CA GLN A 323 18.34 -37.19 -4.81
C GLN A 323 17.14 -37.71 -5.62
N LEU A 324 16.08 -36.91 -5.77
CA LEU A 324 14.93 -37.25 -6.60
C LEU A 324 15.29 -37.30 -8.08
N GLN A 325 16.12 -36.38 -8.57
CA GLN A 325 16.62 -36.37 -9.94
C GLN A 325 17.50 -37.60 -10.21
N SER A 326 18.43 -37.94 -9.31
CA SER A 326 19.24 -39.16 -9.44
C SER A 326 18.38 -40.43 -9.43
N LYS A 327 17.34 -40.50 -8.59
CA LYS A 327 16.35 -41.59 -8.62
C LYS A 327 15.56 -41.62 -9.92
N HIS A 328 15.18 -40.45 -10.45
CA HIS A 328 14.48 -40.33 -11.72
C HIS A 328 15.36 -40.80 -12.89
N ASP A 329 16.64 -40.44 -12.93
CA ASP A 329 17.59 -40.90 -13.95
C ASP A 329 17.83 -42.42 -13.89
N VAL A 330 17.81 -43.01 -12.69
CA VAL A 330 17.86 -44.48 -12.50
C VAL A 330 16.56 -45.12 -13.01
N LEU A 331 15.40 -44.61 -12.59
CA LEU A 331 14.09 -45.10 -13.04
C LEU A 331 13.88 -44.93 -14.56
N LEU A 332 14.43 -43.87 -15.17
CA LEU A 332 14.45 -43.70 -16.62
C LEU A 332 15.31 -44.78 -17.29
N LYS A 333 16.51 -45.07 -16.78
CA LYS A 333 17.34 -46.17 -17.31
C LYS A 333 16.70 -47.54 -17.14
N GLU A 334 16.04 -47.78 -16.00
CA GLU A 334 15.27 -49.01 -15.77
C GLU A 334 14.06 -49.10 -16.71
N ARG A 335 13.32 -47.99 -16.90
CA ARG A 335 12.25 -47.88 -17.90
C ARG A 335 12.77 -48.15 -19.31
N ASP A 336 13.90 -47.57 -19.68
CA ASP A 336 14.46 -47.67 -21.03
C ASP A 336 14.97 -49.08 -21.31
N ALA A 337 15.64 -49.71 -20.34
CA ALA A 337 16.01 -51.12 -20.43
C ALA A 337 14.77 -52.04 -20.50
N ALA A 338 13.73 -51.75 -19.71
CA ALA A 338 12.47 -52.49 -19.75
C ALA A 338 11.72 -52.26 -21.07
N LEU A 339 11.74 -51.05 -21.64
CA LEU A 339 11.16 -50.73 -22.94
C LEU A 339 11.96 -51.39 -24.07
N GLU A 340 13.29 -51.42 -24.01
CA GLU A 340 14.13 -52.11 -25.00
C GLU A 340 13.89 -53.63 -24.97
N GLU A 341 13.69 -54.21 -23.77
CA GLU A 341 13.38 -55.63 -23.63
C GLU A 341 11.92 -55.96 -23.99
N VAL A 342 10.97 -55.08 -23.66
CA VAL A 342 9.58 -55.14 -24.16
C VAL A 342 9.56 -54.96 -25.68
N GLU A 343 10.41 -54.13 -26.27
CA GLU A 343 10.57 -54.00 -27.72
C GLU A 343 11.20 -55.25 -28.34
N LYS A 344 12.20 -55.88 -27.74
CA LYS A 344 12.75 -57.16 -28.24
C LYS A 344 11.72 -58.28 -28.15
N LEU A 345 10.88 -58.27 -27.11
CA LEU A 345 9.74 -59.18 -26.98
C LEU A 345 8.62 -58.81 -27.97
N HIS A 346 8.36 -57.53 -28.24
CA HIS A 346 7.41 -57.08 -29.25
C HIS A 346 7.90 -57.42 -30.66
N ARG A 347 9.16 -57.18 -31.04
CA ARG A 347 9.72 -57.62 -32.34
C ARG A 347 9.68 -59.15 -32.52
N ARG A 348 9.55 -59.92 -31.43
CA ARG A 348 9.31 -61.37 -31.41
C ARG A 348 7.82 -61.78 -31.34
N SER A 349 6.92 -60.85 -31.01
CA SER A 349 5.50 -61.09 -30.72
C SER A 349 4.54 -60.16 -31.47
N THR A 350 5.04 -59.27 -32.33
CA THR A 350 4.27 -58.57 -33.37
C THR A 350 3.83 -59.64 -34.34
N ALA A 351 2.65 -60.19 -34.08
CA ALA A 351 1.88 -60.86 -35.11
C ALA A 351 1.72 -59.84 -36.24
N MET A 352 2.51 -60.02 -37.30
CA MET A 352 2.35 -59.24 -38.52
C MET A 352 0.89 -59.32 -38.94
N PRO A 353 0.26 -58.19 -39.37
CA PRO A 353 -0.98 -58.24 -40.13
C PRO A 353 -0.86 -59.33 -41.20
N CYS A 354 -1.92 -60.11 -41.45
CA CYS A 354 -1.84 -61.35 -42.22
C CYS A 354 -0.99 -61.17 -43.49
N GLN A 355 0.13 -61.89 -43.59
CA GLN A 355 1.01 -61.74 -44.74
C GLN A 355 0.32 -62.36 -45.96
N PHE A 356 0.14 -61.55 -47.01
CA PHE A 356 -0.46 -61.97 -48.26
C PHE A 356 0.62 -62.13 -49.33
N SER A 357 0.52 -63.19 -50.09
CA SER A 357 1.41 -63.43 -51.25
C SER A 357 1.02 -62.54 -52.43
N LEU A 358 1.99 -62.20 -53.28
CA LEU A 358 1.74 -61.51 -54.55
C LEU A 358 0.60 -62.16 -55.35
N ALA A 359 0.67 -63.48 -55.53
CA ALA A 359 -0.31 -64.26 -56.30
C ALA A 359 -1.73 -64.27 -55.68
N GLU A 360 -1.88 -64.03 -54.37
CA GLU A 360 -3.20 -63.79 -53.76
C GLU A 360 -3.76 -62.42 -54.13
N LEU A 361 -2.93 -61.38 -54.12
CA LEU A 361 -3.34 -60.01 -54.41
C LEU A 361 -3.63 -59.78 -55.90
N GLU A 362 -2.81 -60.35 -56.79
CA GLU A 362 -3.07 -60.38 -58.24
C GLU A 362 -4.44 -61.00 -58.53
N ARG A 363 -4.72 -62.17 -57.95
CA ARG A 363 -6.02 -62.84 -58.12
C ARG A 363 -7.18 -62.05 -57.52
N ALA A 364 -6.96 -61.37 -56.39
CA ALA A 364 -7.99 -60.58 -55.72
C ALA A 364 -8.32 -59.28 -56.46
N THR A 365 -7.39 -58.72 -57.25
CA THR A 365 -7.50 -57.41 -57.93
C THR A 365 -7.59 -57.50 -59.46
N GLU A 366 -7.73 -58.72 -60.00
CA GLU A 366 -7.73 -59.00 -61.45
C GLU A 366 -6.43 -58.53 -62.13
N ASN A 367 -5.27 -58.90 -61.55
CA ASN A 367 -3.93 -58.45 -61.92
C ASN A 367 -3.78 -56.91 -61.86
N PHE A 368 -4.30 -56.29 -60.79
CA PHE A 368 -4.31 -54.83 -60.59
C PHE A 368 -4.97 -54.08 -61.77
N SER A 369 -6.06 -54.64 -62.30
CA SER A 369 -6.81 -54.09 -63.42
C SER A 369 -7.26 -52.64 -63.17
N THR A 370 -7.24 -51.80 -64.20
CA THR A 370 -7.76 -50.43 -64.12
C THR A 370 -9.25 -50.38 -63.81
N SER A 371 -10.01 -51.45 -64.08
CA SER A 371 -11.43 -51.58 -63.69
C SER A 371 -11.65 -51.75 -62.18
N THR A 372 -10.65 -52.23 -61.44
CA THR A 372 -10.72 -52.41 -59.98
C THR A 372 -10.09 -51.23 -59.22
N LYS A 373 -9.32 -50.37 -59.90
CA LYS A 373 -8.72 -49.16 -59.37
C LYS A 373 -9.78 -48.09 -59.10
N PHE A 374 -9.89 -47.63 -57.85
CA PHE A 374 -10.86 -46.59 -57.46
C PHE A 374 -10.22 -45.30 -56.93
N ARG A 375 -8.94 -45.32 -56.58
CA ARG A 375 -8.19 -44.12 -56.19
C ARG A 375 -6.74 -44.19 -56.69
N GLU A 376 -6.23 -43.04 -57.14
CA GLU A 376 -4.84 -42.82 -57.50
C GLU A 376 -4.35 -41.54 -56.82
N CYS A 377 -3.27 -41.67 -56.05
CA CYS A 377 -2.53 -40.56 -55.45
C CYS A 377 -1.08 -40.66 -55.92
N GLY A 378 -0.34 -39.55 -55.97
CA GLY A 378 1.01 -39.54 -56.57
C GLY A 378 2.04 -40.52 -55.98
N VAL A 379 1.74 -41.05 -54.78
CA VAL A 379 2.57 -41.99 -54.00
C VAL A 379 1.98 -43.42 -53.95
N ALA A 380 0.69 -43.61 -54.26
CA ALA A 380 -0.04 -44.86 -54.04
C ALA A 380 -1.22 -45.07 -54.99
N SER A 381 -1.48 -46.33 -55.38
CA SER A 381 -2.68 -46.73 -56.13
C SER A 381 -3.55 -47.67 -55.28
N VAL A 382 -4.86 -47.41 -55.22
CA VAL A 382 -5.79 -48.21 -54.41
C VAL A 382 -6.81 -48.93 -55.29
N TYR A 383 -6.85 -50.25 -55.12
CA TYR A 383 -7.68 -51.19 -55.86
C TYR A 383 -8.71 -51.83 -54.93
N ARG A 384 -9.92 -52.07 -55.44
CA ARG A 384 -10.92 -52.89 -54.78
C ARG A 384 -10.64 -54.36 -55.12
N GLY A 385 -10.52 -55.22 -54.13
CA GLY A 385 -10.32 -56.65 -54.34
C GLY A 385 -11.28 -57.53 -53.56
N VAL A 386 -11.32 -58.82 -53.91
CA VAL A 386 -11.99 -59.86 -53.13
C VAL A 386 -10.96 -60.90 -52.68
N LEU A 387 -10.64 -60.89 -51.39
CA LEU A 387 -9.59 -61.70 -50.80
C LEU A 387 -10.19 -62.59 -49.72
N ARG A 388 -10.11 -63.92 -49.92
CA ARG A 388 -10.68 -64.93 -49.01
C ARG A 388 -12.17 -64.66 -48.68
N ASN A 389 -12.95 -64.37 -49.73
CA ASN A 389 -14.38 -63.99 -49.70
C ASN A 389 -14.72 -62.67 -49.00
N MET A 390 -13.73 -61.87 -48.57
CA MET A 390 -13.92 -60.53 -48.01
C MET A 390 -13.61 -59.46 -49.07
N THR A 391 -14.43 -58.41 -49.16
CA THR A 391 -14.09 -57.25 -49.99
C THR A 391 -13.06 -56.40 -49.26
N VAL A 392 -11.95 -56.06 -49.93
CA VAL A 392 -10.80 -55.36 -49.36
C VAL A 392 -10.37 -54.18 -50.22
N ALA A 393 -9.73 -53.19 -49.59
CA ALA A 393 -8.99 -52.14 -50.29
C ALA A 393 -7.49 -52.48 -50.30
N VAL A 394 -6.90 -52.58 -51.49
CA VAL A 394 -5.51 -52.97 -51.71
C VAL A 394 -4.73 -51.72 -52.15
N LYS A 395 -3.97 -51.14 -51.23
CA LYS A 395 -3.15 -49.93 -51.43
C LYS A 395 -1.72 -50.35 -51.81
N VAL A 396 -1.38 -50.23 -53.08
CA VAL A 396 -0.04 -50.48 -53.61
C VAL A 396 0.78 -49.19 -53.51
N LEU A 397 1.86 -49.20 -52.73
CA LEU A 397 2.79 -48.09 -52.64
C LEU A 397 3.83 -48.18 -53.76
N ARG A 398 4.33 -47.03 -54.21
CA ARG A 398 5.40 -46.99 -55.21
C ARG A 398 6.73 -47.49 -54.62
N HIS A 399 7.53 -48.18 -55.42
CA HIS A 399 8.87 -48.64 -55.01
C HIS A 399 9.93 -47.52 -55.01
N ASP A 400 9.66 -46.35 -55.60
CA ASP A 400 10.57 -45.21 -55.65
C ASP A 400 10.27 -44.14 -54.59
N GLY A 401 11.29 -43.35 -54.24
CA GLY A 401 11.17 -42.24 -53.29
C GLY A 401 10.89 -42.70 -51.86
N GLN A 402 9.72 -42.34 -51.32
CA GLN A 402 9.35 -42.52 -49.90
C GLN A 402 8.51 -43.78 -49.63
N GLY A 403 8.07 -44.51 -50.66
CA GLY A 403 7.12 -45.62 -50.51
C GLY A 403 7.57 -46.76 -49.59
N PRO A 404 8.84 -47.22 -49.61
CA PRO A 404 9.32 -48.24 -48.67
C PRO A 404 9.24 -47.79 -47.20
N PHE A 405 9.60 -46.54 -46.90
CA PHE A 405 9.48 -46.01 -45.53
C PHE A 405 8.01 -45.88 -45.13
N GLN A 406 7.17 -45.37 -46.03
CA GLN A 406 5.72 -45.25 -45.78
C GLN A 406 5.08 -46.62 -45.49
N PHE A 407 5.50 -47.67 -46.21
CA PHE A 407 5.07 -49.04 -45.95
C PHE A 407 5.45 -49.49 -44.53
N GLU A 408 6.72 -49.36 -44.15
CA GLU A 408 7.21 -49.73 -42.82
C GLU A 408 6.50 -48.94 -41.72
N GLN A 409 6.28 -47.63 -41.92
CA GLN A 409 5.62 -46.77 -40.96
C GLN A 409 4.13 -47.10 -40.79
N GLU A 410 3.37 -47.27 -41.88
CA GLU A 410 1.94 -47.63 -41.80
C GLU A 410 1.76 -49.00 -41.13
N VAL A 411 2.59 -50.00 -41.46
CA VAL A 411 2.60 -51.31 -40.75
C VAL A 411 2.96 -51.15 -39.28
N ALA A 412 4.00 -50.38 -38.95
CA ALA A 412 4.45 -50.19 -37.57
C ALA A 412 3.38 -49.52 -36.70
N ILE A 413 2.66 -48.51 -37.20
CA ILE A 413 1.60 -47.86 -36.43
C ILE A 413 0.37 -48.77 -36.33
N HIS A 414 -0.16 -49.30 -37.45
CA HIS A 414 -1.37 -50.14 -37.42
C HIS A 414 -1.17 -51.48 -36.68
N SER A 415 0.06 -51.99 -36.54
CA SER A 415 0.33 -53.17 -35.69
C SER A 415 0.13 -52.89 -34.19
N ARG A 416 0.23 -51.62 -33.77
CA ARG A 416 0.15 -51.18 -32.38
C ARG A 416 -1.21 -50.62 -31.96
N VAL A 417 -2.00 -50.12 -32.91
CA VAL A 417 -3.25 -49.38 -32.62
C VAL A 417 -4.47 -50.01 -33.29
N ARG A 418 -5.59 -50.08 -32.55
CA ARG A 418 -6.91 -50.48 -33.04
C ARG A 418 -7.97 -49.67 -32.31
N HIS A 419 -8.85 -49.01 -33.07
CA HIS A 419 -9.96 -48.21 -32.56
C HIS A 419 -11.10 -48.23 -33.59
N PRO A 420 -12.39 -48.19 -33.20
CA PRO A 420 -13.52 -48.29 -34.13
C PRO A 420 -13.45 -47.30 -35.29
N ASN A 421 -12.98 -46.08 -35.00
CA ASN A 421 -12.89 -44.96 -35.94
C ASN A 421 -11.51 -44.79 -36.59
N LEU A 422 -10.70 -45.85 -36.62
CA LEU A 422 -9.54 -45.97 -37.51
C LEU A 422 -9.82 -47.04 -38.57
N VAL A 423 -9.22 -46.91 -39.75
CA VAL A 423 -9.27 -47.98 -40.77
C VAL A 423 -8.44 -49.18 -40.29
N THR A 424 -8.99 -50.38 -40.42
CA THR A 424 -8.35 -51.63 -40.03
C THR A 424 -7.40 -52.13 -41.10
N LEU A 425 -6.10 -52.18 -40.80
CA LEU A 425 -5.12 -52.93 -41.59
C LEU A 425 -5.32 -54.44 -41.35
N LEU A 426 -5.72 -55.15 -42.39
CA LEU A 426 -5.99 -56.59 -42.39
C LEU A 426 -4.71 -57.40 -42.62
N GLY A 427 -3.81 -56.88 -43.45
CA GLY A 427 -2.60 -57.58 -43.88
C GLY A 427 -1.70 -56.74 -44.77
N ALA A 428 -0.56 -57.31 -45.13
CA ALA A 428 0.43 -56.65 -45.99
C ALA A 428 1.17 -57.66 -46.88
N CYS A 429 1.69 -57.17 -48.01
CA CYS A 429 2.58 -57.91 -48.89
C CYS A 429 3.86 -57.09 -49.10
N THR A 430 4.98 -57.62 -48.63
CA THR A 430 6.29 -56.97 -48.71
C THR A 430 6.88 -56.95 -50.12
N GLU A 431 6.47 -57.88 -50.99
CA GLU A 431 7.00 -58.02 -52.36
C GLU A 431 6.63 -56.81 -53.24
N LEU A 432 5.41 -56.27 -53.09
CA LEU A 432 4.90 -55.09 -53.80
C LEU A 432 4.64 -53.89 -52.89
N LEU A 433 5.21 -53.85 -51.67
CA LEU A 433 4.97 -52.78 -50.69
C LEU A 433 3.46 -52.44 -50.54
N THR A 434 2.63 -53.49 -50.47
CA THR A 434 1.17 -53.37 -50.59
C THR A 434 0.48 -53.61 -49.26
N LEU A 435 -0.44 -52.72 -48.91
CA LEU A 435 -1.21 -52.73 -47.67
C LEU A 435 -2.66 -53.09 -47.96
N VAL A 436 -3.25 -53.96 -47.15
CA VAL A 436 -4.60 -54.48 -47.35
C VAL A 436 -5.48 -54.04 -46.19
N TYR A 437 -6.48 -53.24 -46.50
CA TYR A 437 -7.41 -52.61 -45.56
C TYR A 437 -8.85 -53.14 -45.72
N GLU A 438 -9.67 -52.93 -44.71
CA GLU A 438 -11.13 -53.07 -44.83
C GLU A 438 -11.67 -52.18 -45.97
N PHE A 439 -12.62 -52.69 -46.77
CA PHE A 439 -13.23 -51.90 -47.83
C PHE A 439 -14.41 -51.09 -47.29
N LEU A 440 -14.35 -49.77 -47.47
CA LEU A 440 -15.36 -48.83 -46.98
C LEU A 440 -16.22 -48.33 -48.16
N PRO A 441 -17.49 -48.77 -48.27
CA PRO A 441 -18.25 -48.66 -49.52
C PRO A 441 -18.77 -47.26 -49.80
N ASN A 442 -18.87 -46.39 -48.79
CA ASN A 442 -19.38 -45.03 -48.96
C ASN A 442 -18.28 -44.03 -49.36
N GLY A 443 -17.01 -44.45 -49.46
CA GLY A 443 -15.91 -43.57 -49.88
C GLY A 443 -15.47 -42.61 -48.77
N SER A 444 -15.06 -41.40 -49.15
CA SER A 444 -14.51 -40.38 -48.26
C SER A 444 -15.48 -39.23 -48.00
N LEU A 445 -15.32 -38.53 -46.88
CA LEU A 445 -16.13 -37.39 -46.50
C LEU A 445 -16.04 -36.24 -47.53
N GLU A 446 -14.92 -36.10 -48.24
CA GLU A 446 -14.79 -35.17 -49.36
C GLU A 446 -15.77 -35.48 -50.50
N ASP A 447 -16.07 -36.76 -50.76
CA ASP A 447 -17.04 -37.18 -51.79
C ASP A 447 -18.48 -36.75 -51.42
N PHE A 448 -18.77 -36.56 -50.12
CA PHE A 448 -20.05 -36.02 -49.63
C PHE A 448 -20.07 -34.49 -49.63
N LEU A 449 -18.97 -33.85 -49.24
CA LEU A 449 -18.86 -32.38 -49.16
C LEU A 449 -18.72 -31.70 -50.53
N SER A 450 -18.28 -32.43 -51.55
CA SER A 450 -18.17 -31.94 -52.93
C SER A 450 -19.32 -32.42 -53.84
N CYS A 451 -20.36 -33.08 -53.30
CA CYS A 451 -21.50 -33.57 -54.09
C CYS A 451 -22.59 -32.51 -54.28
N GLU A 452 -22.96 -32.24 -55.53
CA GLU A 452 -24.10 -31.35 -55.85
C GLU A 452 -25.49 -32.02 -55.65
N ASP A 453 -25.59 -33.35 -55.65
CA ASP A 453 -26.87 -34.06 -55.44
C ASP A 453 -27.24 -34.08 -53.96
N LYS A 454 -28.15 -33.19 -53.59
CA LYS A 454 -28.72 -33.04 -52.24
C LYS A 454 -29.38 -34.30 -51.66
N ARG A 455 -29.58 -35.37 -52.44
CA ARG A 455 -30.03 -36.68 -51.91
C ARG A 455 -28.91 -37.51 -51.26
N ARG A 456 -27.66 -37.06 -51.33
CA ARG A 456 -26.52 -37.67 -50.63
C ARG A 456 -25.98 -36.81 -49.49
N THR A 457 -26.67 -35.75 -49.06
CA THR A 457 -26.14 -34.89 -48.00
C THR A 457 -26.17 -35.56 -46.63
N LEU A 458 -25.10 -35.36 -45.87
CA LEU A 458 -25.04 -35.76 -44.47
C LEU A 458 -25.88 -34.77 -43.65
N THR A 459 -26.85 -35.27 -42.88
CA THR A 459 -27.66 -34.42 -41.98
C THR A 459 -26.79 -33.87 -40.85
N TRP A 460 -27.23 -32.78 -40.22
CA TRP A 460 -26.45 -32.16 -39.13
C TRP A 460 -26.14 -33.13 -37.98
N GLN A 461 -27.05 -34.06 -37.67
CA GLN A 461 -26.83 -35.08 -36.63
C GLN A 461 -25.69 -36.03 -37.01
N ILE A 462 -25.64 -36.46 -38.28
CA ILE A 462 -24.56 -37.31 -38.79
C ILE A 462 -23.24 -36.53 -38.81
N ARG A 463 -23.26 -35.23 -39.18
CA ARG A 463 -22.05 -34.39 -39.14
C ARG A 463 -21.50 -34.22 -37.72
N ILE A 464 -22.36 -34.01 -36.72
CA ILE A 464 -21.94 -33.97 -35.30
C ILE A 464 -21.39 -35.32 -34.85
N ARG A 465 -22.00 -36.44 -35.27
CA ARG A 465 -21.47 -37.79 -35.00
C ARG A 465 -20.06 -37.96 -35.58
N ILE A 466 -19.86 -37.57 -36.84
CA ILE A 466 -18.55 -37.62 -37.51
C ILE A 466 -17.51 -36.78 -36.74
N ILE A 467 -17.87 -35.58 -36.29
CA ILE A 467 -16.98 -34.72 -35.47
C ILE A 467 -16.57 -35.42 -34.17
N ALA A 468 -17.51 -36.07 -33.48
CA ALA A 468 -17.22 -36.84 -32.27
C ALA A 468 -16.36 -38.09 -32.55
N GLU A 469 -16.62 -38.82 -33.63
CA GLU A 469 -15.86 -40.00 -34.02
C GLU A 469 -14.40 -39.65 -34.38
N ILE A 470 -14.18 -38.55 -35.12
CA ILE A 470 -12.83 -38.02 -35.41
C ILE A 470 -12.14 -37.59 -34.11
N CYS A 471 -12.83 -36.86 -33.25
CA CYS A 471 -12.27 -36.39 -31.97
C CYS A 471 -11.84 -37.57 -31.08
N SER A 472 -12.66 -38.62 -30.99
CA SER A 472 -12.36 -39.86 -30.26
C SER A 472 -11.11 -40.55 -30.80
N ALA A 473 -11.00 -40.70 -32.13
CA ALA A 473 -9.84 -41.31 -32.77
C ALA A 473 -8.55 -40.51 -32.51
N LEU A 474 -8.60 -39.18 -32.61
CA LEU A 474 -7.45 -38.32 -32.34
C LEU A 474 -7.01 -38.36 -30.88
N ILE A 475 -7.94 -38.31 -29.92
CA ILE A 475 -7.62 -38.46 -28.48
C ILE A 475 -6.88 -39.79 -28.25
N PHE A 476 -7.42 -40.89 -28.79
CA PHE A 476 -6.80 -42.21 -28.68
C PHE A 476 -5.38 -42.27 -29.26
N LEU A 477 -5.14 -41.65 -30.42
CA LEU A 477 -3.79 -41.56 -31.01
C LEU A 477 -2.85 -40.67 -30.18
N HIS A 478 -3.34 -39.53 -29.69
CA HIS A 478 -2.56 -38.55 -28.92
C HIS A 478 -2.22 -39.00 -27.50
N GLU A 479 -3.02 -39.89 -26.91
CA GLU A 479 -2.78 -40.42 -25.55
C GLU A 479 -1.88 -41.68 -25.55
N ASN A 480 -1.58 -42.24 -26.72
CA ASN A 480 -0.67 -43.38 -26.90
C ASN A 480 0.71 -43.14 -26.27
N ARG A 481 1.33 -44.21 -25.76
CA ARG A 481 2.62 -44.20 -25.03
C ARG A 481 3.62 -45.22 -25.60
N PRO A 482 4.95 -45.05 -25.40
CA PRO A 482 5.61 -43.95 -24.69
C PRO A 482 5.50 -42.59 -25.38
N GLU A 483 5.30 -42.57 -26.70
CA GLU A 483 5.16 -41.35 -27.51
C GLU A 483 3.77 -41.26 -28.16
N PRO A 484 3.20 -40.04 -28.26
CA PRO A 484 1.90 -39.81 -28.91
C PRO A 484 2.02 -40.05 -30.42
N ILE A 485 0.99 -40.64 -31.02
CA ILE A 485 0.91 -40.79 -32.48
C ILE A 485 0.18 -39.56 -33.02
N VAL A 486 0.80 -38.87 -33.98
CA VAL A 486 0.19 -37.72 -34.66
C VAL A 486 -0.28 -38.20 -36.05
N HIS A 487 -1.52 -37.88 -36.43
CA HIS A 487 -2.09 -38.25 -37.71
C HIS A 487 -1.36 -37.56 -38.87
N GLY A 488 -1.11 -36.25 -38.73
CA GLY A 488 -0.30 -35.43 -39.62
C GLY A 488 -0.92 -35.08 -40.98
N ASP A 489 -1.81 -35.91 -41.51
CA ASP A 489 -2.51 -35.70 -42.80
C ASP A 489 -4.04 -35.79 -42.67
N LEU A 490 -4.62 -35.07 -41.70
CA LEU A 490 -6.06 -35.10 -41.44
C LEU A 490 -6.82 -34.11 -42.35
N HIS A 491 -7.59 -34.63 -43.31
CA HIS A 491 -8.49 -33.84 -44.15
C HIS A 491 -9.64 -34.72 -44.69
N PRO A 492 -10.73 -34.15 -45.25
CA PRO A 492 -11.94 -34.91 -45.59
C PRO A 492 -11.76 -36.07 -46.57
N ALA A 493 -10.69 -36.11 -47.38
CA ALA A 493 -10.46 -37.24 -48.29
C ALA A 493 -9.81 -38.46 -47.61
N ASN A 494 -9.17 -38.27 -46.44
CA ASN A 494 -8.59 -39.30 -45.56
C ASN A 494 -9.56 -39.67 -44.40
N ILE A 495 -10.78 -39.15 -44.44
CA ILE A 495 -11.86 -39.46 -43.50
C ILE A 495 -12.85 -40.32 -44.28
N LEU A 496 -12.81 -41.64 -44.07
CA LEU A 496 -13.61 -42.61 -44.81
C LEU A 496 -14.88 -42.98 -44.03
N LEU A 497 -15.95 -43.36 -44.75
CA LEU A 497 -17.23 -43.74 -44.16
C LEU A 497 -17.56 -45.21 -44.46
N ASP A 498 -17.90 -45.97 -43.41
CA ASP A 498 -18.40 -47.34 -43.55
C ASP A 498 -19.85 -47.40 -44.08
N ALA A 499 -20.42 -48.59 -44.21
CA ALA A 499 -21.79 -48.78 -44.70
C ALA A 499 -22.87 -48.06 -43.87
N ASN A 500 -22.62 -47.79 -42.58
CA ASN A 500 -23.51 -47.12 -41.64
C ASN A 500 -23.18 -45.62 -41.46
N LEU A 501 -22.28 -45.09 -42.31
CA LEU A 501 -21.71 -43.75 -42.23
C LEU A 501 -20.89 -43.51 -40.94
N VAL A 502 -20.36 -44.57 -40.31
CA VAL A 502 -19.41 -44.45 -39.20
C VAL A 502 -18.04 -44.08 -39.76
N THR A 503 -17.43 -43.09 -39.13
CA THR A 503 -16.16 -42.52 -39.57
C THR A 503 -14.99 -43.44 -39.28
N LYS A 504 -14.05 -43.55 -40.22
CA LYS A 504 -12.75 -44.22 -40.07
C LYS A 504 -11.64 -43.37 -40.68
N LEU A 505 -10.68 -42.97 -39.85
CA LEU A 505 -9.49 -42.24 -40.32
C LEU A 505 -8.52 -43.17 -41.04
N SER A 506 -8.07 -42.77 -42.23
CA SER A 506 -7.05 -43.45 -43.04
C SER A 506 -5.75 -42.64 -43.09
N ASP A 507 -4.69 -43.26 -43.61
CA ASP A 507 -3.51 -42.53 -44.11
C ASP A 507 -2.73 -41.70 -43.06
N PHE A 508 -2.77 -42.10 -41.79
CA PHE A 508 -2.01 -41.45 -40.71
C PHE A 508 -0.50 -41.73 -40.73
N GLY A 509 0.29 -40.70 -40.40
CA GLY A 509 1.76 -40.75 -40.27
C GLY A 509 2.54 -40.23 -41.48
N ILE A 510 1.90 -40.10 -42.65
CA ILE A 510 2.55 -39.85 -43.95
C ILE A 510 3.24 -38.47 -44.02
N PHE A 511 2.60 -37.42 -43.48
CA PHE A 511 3.06 -36.03 -43.69
C PHE A 511 4.43 -35.70 -43.08
N HIS A 512 4.86 -36.45 -42.05
CA HIS A 512 6.17 -36.25 -41.41
C HIS A 512 7.34 -36.39 -42.41
N LEU A 513 7.18 -37.19 -43.45
CA LEU A 513 8.20 -37.43 -44.48
C LEU A 513 8.30 -36.29 -45.49
N LEU A 514 7.16 -35.74 -45.92
CA LEU A 514 7.10 -34.67 -46.91
C LEU A 514 7.77 -33.38 -46.42
N ILE A 515 7.68 -33.09 -45.11
CA ILE A 515 8.39 -31.97 -44.46
C ILE A 515 9.92 -32.18 -44.51
N GLN A 516 10.39 -33.42 -44.33
CA GLN A 516 11.82 -33.74 -44.29
C GLN A 516 12.45 -33.84 -45.69
N SER A 517 11.72 -34.33 -46.70
CA SER A 517 12.24 -34.51 -48.06
C SER A 517 12.36 -33.21 -48.87
N ASN A 518 11.63 -32.15 -48.51
CA ASN A 518 11.61 -30.86 -49.21
C ASN A 518 12.86 -29.98 -48.98
N SER A 519 14.05 -30.60 -49.06
CA SER A 519 15.33 -29.88 -49.12
C SER A 519 15.78 -29.53 -50.54
N ASN A 520 15.33 -30.25 -51.59
CA ASN A 520 15.96 -30.18 -52.93
C ASN A 520 15.03 -30.38 -54.16
N SER A 521 13.76 -29.97 -54.16
CA SER A 521 12.94 -30.00 -55.39
C SER A 521 12.00 -28.80 -55.57
N THR A 522 12.58 -27.66 -55.96
CA THR A 522 11.81 -26.58 -56.61
C THR A 522 11.44 -27.02 -58.04
N ASN A 523 10.21 -27.51 -58.25
CA ASN A 523 9.53 -27.54 -59.56
C ASN A 523 8.11 -28.13 -59.50
N HIS A 524 7.25 -27.64 -58.61
CA HIS A 524 5.79 -27.55 -58.81
C HIS A 524 5.24 -26.60 -57.74
N PRO A 525 4.39 -25.60 -58.08
CA PRO A 525 3.70 -24.78 -57.10
C PRO A 525 2.55 -25.60 -56.50
N VAL A 526 2.87 -26.47 -55.55
CA VAL A 526 1.85 -27.10 -54.70
C VAL A 526 1.26 -25.99 -53.83
N GLU A 527 -0.04 -25.74 -53.99
CA GLU A 527 -0.80 -24.82 -53.15
C GLU A 527 -0.55 -25.17 -51.68
N ALA A 528 -0.36 -24.17 -50.81
CA ALA A 528 -0.09 -24.40 -49.40
C ALA A 528 -1.22 -25.30 -48.83
N PRO A 529 -0.89 -26.48 -48.26
CA PRO A 529 -1.91 -27.48 -47.96
C PRO A 529 -2.87 -26.95 -46.89
N ILE A 530 -4.10 -26.66 -47.31
CA ILE A 530 -5.03 -25.74 -46.60
C ILE A 530 -5.44 -26.25 -45.21
N TYR A 531 -5.37 -27.57 -44.99
CA TYR A 531 -5.67 -28.21 -43.71
C TYR A 531 -4.47 -28.29 -42.76
N VAL A 532 -3.25 -27.96 -43.19
CA VAL A 532 -2.03 -28.14 -42.41
C VAL A 532 -1.79 -26.94 -41.50
N ASP A 533 -1.40 -27.25 -40.26
CA ASP A 533 -1.03 -26.31 -39.23
C ASP A 533 0.06 -25.31 -39.70
N PRO A 534 -0.21 -23.99 -39.69
CA PRO A 534 0.76 -22.99 -40.12
C PRO A 534 1.97 -22.88 -39.18
N GLU A 535 1.84 -23.24 -37.90
CA GLU A 535 2.99 -23.35 -36.99
C GLU A 535 3.84 -24.58 -37.34
N CYS A 536 3.22 -25.68 -37.75
CA CYS A 536 3.95 -26.85 -38.27
C CYS A 536 4.71 -26.52 -39.56
N LEU A 537 4.10 -25.80 -40.50
CA LEU A 537 4.78 -25.32 -41.71
C LEU A 537 5.99 -24.41 -41.40
N ALA A 538 5.86 -23.53 -40.40
CA ALA A 538 6.92 -22.62 -39.99
C ALA A 538 8.06 -23.31 -39.22
N THR A 539 7.72 -24.21 -38.28
CA THR A 539 8.69 -24.87 -37.38
C THR A 539 9.26 -26.18 -37.93
N ARG A 540 8.62 -26.76 -38.95
CA ARG A 540 8.84 -28.13 -39.46
C ARG A 540 8.66 -29.22 -38.40
N LYS A 541 7.97 -28.93 -37.30
CA LYS A 541 7.71 -29.87 -36.20
C LYS A 541 6.24 -30.25 -36.17
N MET A 542 5.96 -31.54 -36.37
CA MET A 542 4.61 -32.10 -36.23
C MET A 542 4.32 -32.39 -34.75
N THR A 543 3.13 -32.05 -34.27
CA THR A 543 2.70 -32.28 -32.87
C THR A 543 1.21 -32.61 -32.79
N PRO A 544 0.69 -33.16 -31.68
CA PRO A 544 -0.74 -33.35 -31.47
C PRO A 544 -1.59 -32.09 -31.77
N HIS A 545 -1.09 -30.90 -31.44
CA HIS A 545 -1.78 -29.62 -31.72
C HIS A 545 -1.89 -29.30 -33.21
N SER A 546 -1.11 -29.95 -34.06
CA SER A 546 -1.20 -29.81 -35.53
C SER A 546 -2.41 -30.59 -36.07
N ASP A 547 -2.69 -31.78 -35.54
CA ASP A 547 -3.96 -32.48 -35.82
C ASP A 547 -5.16 -31.69 -35.30
N VAL A 548 -5.04 -31.00 -34.16
CA VAL A 548 -6.11 -30.13 -33.63
C VAL A 548 -6.47 -29.02 -34.61
N TYR A 549 -5.47 -28.40 -35.27
CA TYR A 549 -5.72 -27.40 -36.31
C TYR A 549 -6.48 -28.01 -37.50
N SER A 550 -6.01 -29.15 -38.00
CA SER A 550 -6.63 -29.88 -39.10
C SER A 550 -8.06 -30.34 -38.77
N PHE A 551 -8.30 -30.79 -37.54
CA PHE A 551 -9.63 -31.10 -37.01
C PHE A 551 -10.55 -29.88 -37.03
N GLY A 552 -10.08 -28.72 -36.56
CA GLY A 552 -10.84 -27.47 -36.64
C GLY A 552 -11.23 -27.10 -38.07
N MET A 553 -10.31 -27.24 -39.04
CA MET A 553 -10.59 -27.03 -40.46
C MET A 553 -11.65 -28.01 -41.02
N VAL A 554 -11.64 -29.27 -40.57
CA VAL A 554 -12.68 -30.26 -40.90
C VAL A 554 -14.03 -29.90 -40.27
N VAL A 555 -14.07 -29.39 -39.02
CA VAL A 555 -15.32 -28.91 -38.39
C VAL A 555 -15.89 -27.71 -39.16
N LEU A 556 -15.07 -26.75 -39.58
CA LEU A 556 -15.52 -25.62 -40.43
C LEU A 556 -16.13 -26.11 -41.75
N ARG A 557 -15.51 -27.12 -42.39
CA ARG A 557 -16.02 -27.76 -43.61
C ARG A 557 -17.37 -28.46 -43.38
N LEU A 558 -17.50 -29.22 -42.29
CA LEU A 558 -18.75 -29.90 -41.93
C LEU A 558 -19.88 -28.92 -41.57
N LEU A 559 -19.58 -27.83 -40.87
CA LEU A 559 -20.56 -26.82 -40.47
C LEU A 559 -21.10 -26.00 -41.65
N THR A 560 -20.23 -25.63 -42.60
CA THR A 560 -20.59 -24.68 -43.67
C THR A 560 -20.79 -25.30 -45.05
N GLY A 561 -20.25 -26.50 -45.31
CA GLY A 561 -20.23 -27.12 -46.65
C GLY A 561 -19.33 -26.40 -47.67
N LYS A 562 -18.77 -25.23 -47.34
CA LYS A 562 -18.03 -24.37 -48.27
C LYS A 562 -16.61 -24.91 -48.53
N PRO A 563 -15.96 -24.56 -49.66
CA PRO A 563 -14.56 -24.91 -49.91
C PRO A 563 -13.62 -24.43 -48.77
N PRO A 564 -12.50 -25.11 -48.49
CA PRO A 564 -11.67 -24.82 -47.32
C PRO A 564 -10.88 -23.50 -47.42
N LEU A 565 -10.72 -22.93 -48.61
CA LEU A 565 -10.01 -21.66 -48.80
C LEU A 565 -10.83 -20.49 -48.24
N GLY A 566 -10.29 -19.78 -47.26
CA GLY A 566 -10.94 -18.63 -46.62
C GLY A 566 -12.07 -18.98 -45.63
N ILE A 567 -12.36 -20.27 -45.43
CA ILE A 567 -13.49 -20.76 -44.62
C ILE A 567 -13.46 -20.28 -43.17
N LYS A 568 -12.26 -20.21 -42.57
CA LYS A 568 -12.02 -19.70 -41.21
C LYS A 568 -12.52 -18.27 -41.07
N LYS A 569 -12.03 -17.37 -41.94
CA LYS A 569 -12.43 -15.97 -41.95
C LYS A 569 -13.93 -15.77 -42.16
N ILE A 570 -14.55 -16.54 -43.05
CA ILE A 570 -16.00 -16.47 -43.29
C ILE A 570 -16.80 -16.78 -42.00
N VAL A 571 -16.34 -17.74 -41.19
CA VAL A 571 -16.99 -18.08 -39.92
C VAL A 571 -16.63 -17.09 -38.81
N GLU A 572 -15.41 -16.55 -38.78
CA GLU A 572 -15.00 -15.45 -37.88
C GLU A 572 -15.85 -14.20 -38.10
N ASP A 573 -15.88 -13.68 -39.34
CA ASP A 573 -16.64 -12.48 -39.72
C ASP A 573 -18.14 -12.63 -39.35
N ALA A 574 -18.72 -13.82 -39.57
CA ALA A 574 -20.11 -14.13 -39.23
C ALA A 574 -20.35 -14.29 -37.72
N MET A 575 -19.37 -14.80 -36.97
CA MET A 575 -19.45 -14.93 -35.50
C MET A 575 -19.35 -13.56 -34.81
N GLU A 576 -18.49 -12.67 -35.31
CA GLU A 576 -18.40 -11.27 -34.85
C GLU A 576 -19.69 -10.47 -35.12
N GLN A 577 -20.35 -10.75 -36.26
CA GLN A 577 -21.61 -10.10 -36.65
C GLN A 577 -22.86 -10.73 -36.00
N GLY A 578 -22.73 -11.88 -35.34
CA GLY A 578 -23.86 -12.62 -34.74
C GLY A 578 -24.76 -13.33 -35.77
N ASP A 579 -24.28 -13.52 -37.00
CA ASP A 579 -25.04 -14.05 -38.15
C ASP A 579 -24.47 -15.41 -38.64
N LEU A 580 -24.15 -16.32 -37.72
CA LEU A 580 -23.65 -17.65 -38.08
C LEU A 580 -24.65 -18.45 -38.96
N ASN A 581 -25.94 -18.15 -38.87
CA ASN A 581 -26.97 -18.79 -39.69
C ASN A 581 -26.84 -18.51 -41.20
N SER A 582 -26.17 -17.44 -41.63
CA SER A 582 -25.92 -17.19 -43.05
C SER A 582 -24.73 -17.98 -43.63
N VAL A 583 -23.92 -18.63 -42.78
CA VAL A 583 -22.73 -19.38 -43.21
C VAL A 583 -22.85 -20.90 -43.10
N VAL A 584 -23.80 -21.43 -42.34
CA VAL A 584 -24.02 -22.88 -42.20
C VAL A 584 -24.58 -23.56 -43.46
N ASP A 585 -24.34 -24.86 -43.58
CA ASP A 585 -24.87 -25.68 -44.65
C ASP A 585 -26.34 -26.06 -44.40
N THR A 586 -27.24 -25.31 -45.04
CA THR A 586 -28.69 -25.57 -45.01
C THR A 586 -29.10 -26.89 -45.69
N SER A 587 -28.22 -27.53 -46.46
CA SER A 587 -28.49 -28.86 -47.05
C SER A 587 -28.36 -30.01 -46.05
N ALA A 588 -27.83 -29.74 -44.85
CA ALA A 588 -27.78 -30.67 -43.73
C ALA A 588 -29.07 -30.68 -42.88
N GLY A 589 -30.06 -29.86 -43.24
CA GLY A 589 -31.29 -29.63 -42.48
C GLY A 589 -31.22 -28.42 -41.55
N GLU A 590 -32.21 -28.28 -40.68
CA GLU A 590 -32.28 -27.18 -39.70
C GLU A 590 -31.35 -27.48 -38.51
N TRP A 591 -30.23 -26.75 -38.46
CA TRP A 591 -29.28 -26.81 -37.34
C TRP A 591 -29.83 -26.06 -36.11
N PRO A 592 -29.76 -26.63 -34.90
CA PRO A 592 -30.05 -25.87 -33.68
C PRO A 592 -28.99 -24.79 -33.43
N ASP A 593 -29.41 -23.54 -33.20
CA ASP A 593 -28.53 -22.37 -32.99
C ASP A 593 -27.41 -22.63 -31.96
N VAL A 594 -27.73 -23.34 -30.88
CA VAL A 594 -26.78 -23.70 -29.82
C VAL A 594 -25.63 -24.55 -30.37
N HIS A 595 -25.92 -25.52 -31.23
CA HIS A 595 -24.88 -26.36 -31.85
C HIS A 595 -24.09 -25.59 -32.90
N ILE A 596 -24.72 -24.67 -33.66
CA ILE A 596 -24.00 -23.78 -34.59
C ILE A 596 -22.94 -22.97 -33.83
N GLN A 597 -23.34 -22.32 -32.73
CA GLN A 597 -22.44 -21.50 -31.91
C GLN A 597 -21.32 -22.34 -31.26
N GLN A 598 -21.66 -23.51 -30.70
CA GLN A 598 -20.68 -24.42 -30.09
C GLN A 598 -19.67 -24.94 -31.11
N LEU A 599 -20.12 -25.39 -32.28
CA LEU A 599 -19.25 -25.91 -33.33
C LEU A 599 -18.36 -24.82 -33.94
N ALA A 600 -18.91 -23.62 -34.19
CA ALA A 600 -18.13 -22.47 -34.65
C ALA A 600 -17.03 -22.11 -33.63
N HIS A 601 -17.37 -22.01 -32.34
CA HIS A 601 -16.41 -21.72 -31.28
C HIS A 601 -15.29 -22.75 -31.18
N ILE A 602 -15.64 -24.04 -31.17
CA ILE A 602 -14.67 -25.15 -31.15
C ILE A 602 -13.76 -25.09 -32.37
N ALA A 603 -14.32 -24.92 -33.57
CA ALA A 603 -13.56 -24.93 -34.81
C ALA A 603 -12.58 -23.75 -34.92
N LEU A 604 -13.00 -22.56 -34.49
CA LEU A 604 -12.14 -21.38 -34.45
C LEU A 604 -11.03 -21.51 -33.40
N SER A 605 -11.36 -21.98 -32.19
CA SER A 605 -10.35 -22.24 -31.14
C SER A 605 -9.34 -23.32 -31.55
N CYS A 606 -9.79 -24.36 -32.28
CA CYS A 606 -8.91 -25.37 -32.85
C CYS A 606 -8.00 -24.80 -33.96
N THR A 607 -8.46 -23.83 -34.76
CA THR A 607 -7.70 -23.23 -35.86
C THR A 607 -6.85 -22.03 -35.45
N GLU A 608 -6.60 -21.83 -34.16
CA GLU A 608 -5.73 -20.76 -33.66
C GLU A 608 -4.32 -20.81 -34.26
N GLN A 609 -3.75 -19.62 -34.53
CA GLN A 609 -2.47 -19.50 -35.23
C GLN A 609 -1.29 -20.04 -34.41
N ASN A 610 -1.40 -19.99 -33.08
CA ASN A 610 -0.40 -20.47 -32.14
C ASN A 610 -0.96 -21.66 -31.36
N SER A 611 -0.27 -22.80 -31.45
CA SER A 611 -0.63 -24.08 -30.84
C SER A 611 -0.96 -23.99 -29.35
N ARG A 612 -0.34 -23.08 -28.60
CA ARG A 612 -0.58 -22.90 -27.15
C ARG A 612 -1.98 -22.39 -26.79
N TYR A 613 -2.71 -21.82 -27.75
CA TYR A 613 -4.08 -21.34 -27.58
C TYR A 613 -5.12 -22.35 -28.09
N ARG A 614 -4.69 -23.40 -28.80
CA ARG A 614 -5.58 -24.47 -29.24
C ARG A 614 -5.99 -25.32 -28.03
N PRO A 615 -7.25 -25.79 -27.98
CA PRO A 615 -7.71 -26.66 -26.91
C PRO A 615 -7.04 -28.04 -26.99
N VAL A 616 -6.82 -28.66 -25.84
CA VAL A 616 -6.58 -30.10 -25.76
C VAL A 616 -7.90 -30.81 -26.07
N LEU A 617 -7.86 -31.86 -26.91
CA LEU A 617 -9.07 -32.57 -27.32
C LEU A 617 -9.72 -33.30 -26.13
N SER A 618 -8.93 -33.99 -25.30
CA SER A 618 -9.43 -34.60 -24.07
C SER A 618 -9.74 -33.54 -23.00
N GLY A 619 -10.83 -33.75 -22.25
CA GLY A 619 -11.37 -32.79 -21.30
C GLY A 619 -12.56 -32.01 -21.85
N GLN A 620 -12.56 -30.68 -21.70
CA GLN A 620 -13.74 -29.83 -21.96
C GLN A 620 -14.24 -29.90 -23.41
N LEU A 621 -13.34 -29.96 -24.40
CA LEU A 621 -13.71 -30.08 -25.80
C LEU A 621 -14.43 -31.41 -26.07
N TRP A 622 -13.83 -32.53 -25.65
CA TRP A 622 -14.48 -33.84 -25.72
C TRP A 622 -15.86 -33.82 -25.06
N THR A 623 -15.98 -33.31 -23.83
CA THR A 623 -17.27 -33.26 -23.11
C THR A 623 -18.34 -32.48 -23.88
N ALA A 624 -17.97 -31.34 -24.49
CA ALA A 624 -18.90 -30.56 -25.32
C ALA A 624 -19.31 -31.32 -26.58
N VAL A 625 -18.36 -31.91 -27.31
CA VAL A 625 -18.60 -32.67 -28.55
C VAL A 625 -19.43 -33.93 -28.30
N GLU A 626 -19.13 -34.67 -27.23
CA GLU A 626 -19.88 -35.84 -26.77
C GLU A 626 -21.33 -35.47 -26.39
N THR A 627 -21.52 -34.39 -25.62
CA THR A 627 -22.87 -33.92 -25.25
C THR A 627 -23.68 -33.54 -26.50
N MET A 628 -23.06 -32.85 -27.48
CA MET A 628 -23.73 -32.52 -28.75
C MET A 628 -24.10 -33.78 -29.55
N ARG A 629 -23.22 -34.78 -29.61
CA ARG A 629 -23.49 -36.08 -30.27
C ARG A 629 -24.73 -36.73 -29.66
N ASP A 630 -24.79 -36.82 -28.33
CA ASP A 630 -25.86 -37.56 -27.65
C ASP A 630 -27.23 -36.87 -27.84
N VAL A 631 -27.27 -35.53 -27.75
CA VAL A 631 -28.48 -34.74 -28.07
C VAL A 631 -28.90 -34.91 -29.54
N ALA A 632 -27.94 -34.94 -30.47
CA ALA A 632 -28.21 -35.14 -31.88
C ALA A 632 -28.83 -36.53 -32.17
N MET A 633 -28.31 -37.60 -31.53
CA MET A 633 -28.85 -38.95 -31.70
C MET A 633 -30.29 -39.09 -31.15
N LEU A 634 -30.58 -38.50 -29.99
CA LEU A 634 -31.94 -38.48 -29.41
C LEU A 634 -32.94 -37.72 -30.31
N SER A 635 -32.48 -36.64 -30.94
CA SER A 635 -33.28 -35.86 -31.89
C SER A 635 -33.61 -36.65 -33.18
N SER A 636 -32.70 -37.50 -33.65
CA SER A 636 -32.94 -38.41 -34.78
C SER A 636 -34.01 -39.46 -34.47
N GLN A 637 -33.99 -40.05 -33.26
CA GLN A 637 -35.01 -41.03 -32.84
C GLN A 637 -36.41 -40.39 -32.74
N SER A 638 -36.49 -39.14 -32.29
CA SER A 638 -37.74 -38.37 -32.17
C SER A 638 -38.38 -37.99 -33.52
N SER A 639 -37.63 -38.11 -34.62
CA SER A 639 -38.04 -37.73 -35.98
C SER A 639 -38.54 -38.91 -36.82
N SER A 640 -38.37 -40.15 -36.33
CA SER A 640 -39.04 -41.33 -36.87
C SER A 640 -40.52 -41.28 -36.47
N SER A 641 -41.43 -41.45 -37.44
CA SER A 641 -42.87 -41.35 -37.17
C SER A 641 -43.34 -42.37 -36.15
N LEU A 642 -44.31 -41.99 -35.32
CA LEU A 642 -45.10 -42.87 -34.45
C LEU A 642 -45.87 -43.95 -35.24
N VAL A 643 -45.14 -44.97 -35.66
CA VAL A 643 -45.65 -46.33 -35.86
C VAL A 643 -45.07 -47.12 -34.68
N PRO A 644 -45.85 -47.91 -33.93
CA PRO A 644 -45.26 -48.82 -32.96
C PRO A 644 -44.37 -49.80 -33.71
N GLU A 645 -43.06 -49.77 -33.48
CA GLU A 645 -42.19 -50.86 -33.91
C GLU A 645 -42.62 -52.11 -33.13
N GLU A 646 -43.37 -52.99 -33.79
CA GLU A 646 -43.27 -54.42 -33.48
C GLU A 646 -41.77 -54.74 -33.53
N SER A 647 -41.20 -55.20 -32.40
CA SER A 647 -39.75 -55.31 -32.23
C SER A 647 -39.13 -56.13 -33.38
N ILE A 648 -38.50 -55.45 -34.34
CA ILE A 648 -37.95 -56.11 -35.52
C ILE A 648 -36.71 -56.87 -35.07
N ILE A 649 -36.90 -58.16 -34.81
CA ILE A 649 -35.83 -59.09 -34.45
C ILE A 649 -34.78 -59.06 -35.57
N PRO A 650 -33.51 -58.74 -35.29
CA PRO A 650 -32.45 -58.79 -36.28
C PRO A 650 -32.41 -60.16 -36.97
N SER A 651 -32.43 -60.18 -38.31
CA SER A 651 -32.59 -61.42 -39.08
C SER A 651 -31.49 -62.46 -38.83
N HIS A 652 -30.32 -62.03 -38.38
CA HIS A 652 -29.21 -62.92 -38.00
C HIS A 652 -29.34 -63.53 -36.59
N PHE A 653 -30.34 -63.11 -35.80
CA PHE A 653 -30.73 -63.76 -34.54
C PHE A 653 -31.78 -64.84 -34.73
N THR A 654 -32.50 -64.86 -35.86
CA THR A 654 -33.50 -65.89 -36.17
C THR A 654 -32.87 -67.07 -36.90
N CYS A 655 -33.31 -68.29 -36.56
CA CYS A 655 -32.88 -69.49 -37.28
C CYS A 655 -33.67 -69.65 -38.58
N SER A 656 -32.99 -69.93 -39.68
CA SER A 656 -33.62 -70.20 -40.98
C SER A 656 -34.41 -71.53 -41.08
N ILE A 657 -34.35 -72.40 -40.06
CA ILE A 657 -35.15 -73.65 -39.99
C ILE A 657 -36.44 -73.43 -39.19
N SER A 658 -36.35 -72.83 -38.00
CA SER A 658 -37.50 -72.65 -37.09
C SER A 658 -38.18 -71.28 -37.23
N HIS A 659 -37.52 -70.30 -37.85
CA HIS A 659 -37.91 -68.89 -37.92
C HIS A 659 -38.07 -68.20 -36.55
N GLU A 660 -37.55 -68.80 -35.48
CA GLU A 660 -37.53 -68.25 -34.11
C GLU A 660 -36.12 -67.72 -33.74
N ILE A 661 -36.04 -66.89 -32.69
CA ILE A 661 -34.77 -66.47 -32.09
C ILE A 661 -33.98 -67.69 -31.58
N MET A 662 -32.70 -67.78 -31.95
CA MET A 662 -31.80 -68.84 -31.52
C MET A 662 -31.48 -68.75 -30.02
N LYS A 663 -31.73 -69.84 -29.29
CA LYS A 663 -31.42 -70.01 -27.86
C LYS A 663 -30.10 -70.78 -27.66
N ASP A 664 -29.82 -71.69 -28.58
CA ASP A 664 -28.58 -72.45 -28.69
C ASP A 664 -28.03 -72.31 -30.13
N PRO A 665 -27.44 -71.17 -30.53
CA PRO A 665 -26.89 -71.00 -31.86
C PRO A 665 -25.68 -71.91 -32.09
N GLN A 666 -25.77 -72.79 -33.09
CA GLN A 666 -24.77 -73.79 -33.47
C GLN A 666 -24.30 -73.58 -34.92
N LEU A 667 -22.99 -73.46 -35.11
CA LEU A 667 -22.33 -73.28 -36.41
C LEU A 667 -22.10 -74.64 -37.09
N THR A 668 -22.46 -74.75 -38.37
CA THR A 668 -22.22 -75.93 -39.23
C THR A 668 -21.00 -75.76 -40.13
N ALA A 669 -20.58 -76.85 -40.80
CA ALA A 669 -19.40 -76.92 -41.66
C ALA A 669 -19.36 -75.92 -42.85
N ASP A 670 -20.51 -75.36 -43.23
CA ASP A 670 -20.66 -74.31 -44.26
C ASP A 670 -20.53 -72.88 -43.71
N GLY A 671 -20.28 -72.71 -42.40
CA GLY A 671 -20.15 -71.41 -41.74
C GLY A 671 -21.49 -70.74 -41.41
N ILE A 672 -22.63 -71.43 -41.57
CA ILE A 672 -23.95 -70.91 -41.22
C ILE A 672 -24.30 -71.30 -39.79
N THR A 673 -24.99 -70.43 -39.05
CA THR A 673 -25.45 -70.71 -37.68
C THR A 673 -26.95 -70.99 -37.66
N TYR A 674 -27.35 -72.03 -36.91
CA TYR A 674 -28.73 -72.49 -36.77
C TYR A 674 -29.09 -72.70 -35.29
N GLU A 675 -30.39 -72.76 -34.96
CA GLU A 675 -30.83 -73.24 -33.65
C GLU A 675 -30.44 -74.71 -33.48
N GLY A 676 -29.72 -75.00 -32.40
CA GLY A 676 -29.06 -76.27 -32.16
C GLY A 676 -30.01 -77.46 -32.17
N ASN A 677 -31.22 -77.30 -31.63
CA ASN A 677 -32.21 -78.38 -31.67
C ASN A 677 -32.73 -78.63 -33.10
N SER A 678 -32.97 -77.56 -33.87
CA SER A 678 -33.46 -77.65 -35.25
C SER A 678 -32.44 -78.30 -36.19
N ILE A 679 -31.15 -77.96 -36.07
CA ILE A 679 -30.10 -78.57 -36.91
C ILE A 679 -29.79 -80.03 -36.49
N ARG A 680 -29.84 -80.34 -35.19
CA ARG A 680 -29.72 -81.73 -34.71
C ARG A 680 -30.87 -82.61 -35.20
N GLU A 681 -32.10 -82.08 -35.25
CA GLU A 681 -33.24 -82.79 -35.83
C GLU A 681 -33.11 -82.96 -37.37
N TRP A 682 -32.59 -81.95 -38.06
CA TRP A 682 -32.34 -82.02 -39.51
C TRP A 682 -31.37 -83.18 -39.86
N PHE A 683 -30.27 -83.33 -39.12
CA PHE A 683 -29.35 -84.46 -39.26
C PHE A 683 -29.98 -85.78 -38.80
N GLY A 684 -30.76 -85.78 -37.71
CA GLY A 684 -31.49 -86.95 -37.21
C GLY A 684 -32.52 -87.52 -38.21
N ARG A 685 -33.02 -86.68 -39.13
CA ARG A 685 -33.88 -87.08 -40.27
C ARG A 685 -33.09 -87.62 -41.48
N GLY A 686 -31.78 -87.87 -41.32
CA GLY A 686 -30.90 -88.43 -42.35
C GLY A 686 -30.44 -87.44 -43.42
N LYS A 687 -30.64 -86.14 -43.23
CA LYS A 687 -30.22 -85.12 -44.20
C LYS A 687 -28.76 -84.73 -43.98
N ILE A 688 -27.97 -84.77 -45.05
CA ILE A 688 -26.53 -84.42 -45.04
C ILE A 688 -26.23 -83.08 -45.73
N THR A 689 -27.27 -82.33 -46.10
CA THR A 689 -27.16 -81.01 -46.76
C THR A 689 -27.44 -79.86 -45.80
N SER A 690 -26.85 -78.71 -46.09
CA SER A 690 -27.13 -77.42 -45.44
C SER A 690 -28.61 -77.07 -45.57
N PRO A 691 -29.33 -76.78 -44.46
CA PRO A 691 -30.72 -76.35 -44.54
C PRO A 691 -30.94 -75.06 -45.35
N PHE A 692 -29.96 -74.14 -45.37
CA PHE A 692 -30.07 -72.86 -46.06
C PHE A 692 -29.62 -72.92 -47.53
N THR A 693 -28.48 -73.57 -47.83
CA THR A 693 -27.94 -73.62 -49.22
C THR A 693 -28.32 -74.87 -49.99
N ASN A 694 -28.85 -75.90 -49.31
CA ASN A 694 -29.10 -77.25 -49.84
C ASN A 694 -27.88 -77.97 -50.44
N LEU A 695 -26.66 -77.48 -50.16
CA LEU A 695 -25.40 -78.11 -50.56
C LEU A 695 -24.95 -79.17 -49.53
N PRO A 696 -24.21 -80.23 -49.91
CA PRO A 696 -23.66 -81.21 -48.97
C PRO A 696 -22.71 -80.56 -47.95
N LEU A 697 -22.85 -80.90 -46.66
CA LEU A 697 -21.93 -80.47 -45.61
C LEU A 697 -20.71 -81.39 -45.56
N GLN A 698 -19.53 -80.84 -45.30
CA GLN A 698 -18.27 -81.62 -45.18
C GLN A 698 -18.28 -82.54 -43.96
N HIS A 699 -18.92 -82.12 -42.87
CA HIS A 699 -19.14 -82.89 -41.65
C HIS A 699 -20.42 -82.44 -40.94
N GLN A 700 -20.91 -83.25 -40.00
CA GLN A 700 -22.07 -82.95 -39.15
C GLN A 700 -21.69 -82.41 -37.76
N GLU A 701 -20.40 -82.20 -37.48
CA GLU A 701 -19.97 -81.56 -36.23
C GLU A 701 -20.55 -80.15 -36.12
N LEU A 702 -21.03 -79.82 -34.93
CA LEU A 702 -21.65 -78.54 -34.58
C LEU A 702 -20.77 -77.80 -33.58
N ILE A 703 -20.47 -76.53 -33.86
CA ILE A 703 -19.64 -75.69 -33.00
C ILE A 703 -20.54 -74.64 -32.33
N PRO A 704 -20.63 -74.58 -30.98
CA PRO A 704 -21.44 -73.58 -30.30
C PRO A 704 -20.99 -72.15 -30.62
N ASN A 705 -21.88 -71.32 -31.17
CA ASN A 705 -21.59 -69.92 -31.49
C ASN A 705 -21.85 -69.04 -30.25
N ILE A 706 -20.92 -69.11 -29.30
CA ILE A 706 -21.01 -68.42 -28.00
C ILE A 706 -21.12 -66.90 -28.18
N ALA A 707 -20.42 -66.32 -29.15
CA ALA A 707 -20.47 -64.88 -29.43
C ALA A 707 -21.87 -64.42 -29.87
N LEU A 708 -22.49 -65.13 -30.82
CA LEU A 708 -23.87 -64.83 -31.24
C LEU A 708 -24.86 -65.05 -30.10
N ARG A 709 -24.64 -66.08 -29.27
CA ARG A 709 -25.48 -66.35 -28.09
C ARG A 709 -25.45 -65.19 -27.09
N SER A 710 -24.28 -64.64 -26.80
CA SER A 710 -24.12 -63.47 -25.93
C SER A 710 -24.79 -62.23 -26.53
N ALA A 711 -24.62 -61.98 -27.83
CA ALA A 711 -25.24 -60.85 -28.52
C ALA A 711 -26.79 -60.94 -28.51
N ILE A 712 -27.35 -62.13 -28.72
CA ILE A 712 -28.80 -62.37 -28.59
C ILE A 712 -29.28 -62.12 -27.15
N GLN A 713 -28.52 -62.57 -26.14
CA GLN A 713 -28.87 -62.35 -24.74
C GLN A 713 -28.82 -60.88 -24.33
N GLU A 714 -27.81 -60.13 -24.78
CA GLU A 714 -27.68 -58.69 -24.56
C GLU A 714 -28.82 -57.92 -25.23
N TRP A 715 -29.14 -58.24 -26.50
CA TRP A 715 -30.27 -57.65 -27.20
C TRP A 715 -31.61 -57.94 -26.50
N LEU A 716 -31.84 -59.19 -26.08
CA LEU A 716 -33.03 -59.56 -25.31
C LEU A 716 -33.12 -58.80 -23.99
N GLN A 717 -32.00 -58.58 -23.29
CA GLN A 717 -32.00 -57.77 -22.05
C GLN A 717 -32.38 -56.31 -22.34
N GLN A 718 -31.76 -55.69 -23.34
CA GLN A 718 -32.04 -54.31 -23.74
C GLN A 718 -33.51 -54.11 -24.17
N HIS A 719 -34.11 -55.09 -24.84
CA HIS A 719 -35.51 -55.01 -25.33
C HIS A 719 -36.54 -55.55 -24.33
N SER A 720 -36.10 -56.18 -23.22
CA SER A 720 -36.99 -56.65 -22.14
C SER A 720 -37.47 -55.57 -21.16
N MET A 721 -36.94 -54.35 -21.25
CA MET A 721 -37.36 -53.21 -20.41
C MET A 721 -38.48 -52.35 -21.04
N VAL A 722 -39.07 -52.78 -22.17
CA VAL A 722 -40.10 -52.03 -22.93
C VAL A 722 -41.39 -52.86 -23.10
N LEU A 723 -41.70 -53.75 -22.16
CA LEU A 723 -42.96 -54.51 -22.05
C LEU A 723 -43.56 -54.41 -20.64
#